data_AF-A0A135SXI9-F1
#
_entry.id   AF-A0A135SXI9-F1
#
_cell.length_a   1.000
_cell.length_b   1.000
_cell.length_c   1.000
_cell.angle_alpha   90.00
_cell.angle_beta   90.00
_cell.angle_gamma   90.00
#
_symmetry.space_group_name_H-M   'P 1'
#
loop_
_entity.id
_entity.type
_entity.pdbx_description
1 polymer ?
#
loop_
_entity_poly.entity_id
_entity_poly.type
_entity_poly.pdbx_seq_one_letter_code
_entity_poly.pdbx_strand_id
1 'polypeptide(L)'
;MSSRSVTLGGSLEEKTGVEGQSREASGPQSSPSQPNTPPNYNAPNRSGSGIEPLPLPRRITVKSAGDKPKEFFHRFRRQPVHPACQGPSIDSEERPKPRGGPAQCDVEEVLKKVLPRSEGAAYYPEFDDAALYVQSEDGLKTLWHVETERLMRIAKNPDTPLEFSSHSFLQGDNEKGYRDLSKLCQKVLTAITICLLDNECINAEHCGQLSDHQRLSSLIRQVSKGQGAAESFANIEEAEHQEEALCSLGATYELINYISAVLTRLIVQTSPGSYWQTNVLGVLIKRITKIKLLLIDLHANSTIAVRAAEAILSKVRESGDTQQKRGEMDEEEECEEYMRMIEANEKEGTASFEDSQVAAHCVEQNKFRFGLNSALRHILMSLRFINRSGLPATSFEICAVAYETGFEGFKALLFQDRDLEYSATSDLDNMNTAHSAFNILNQIVTHLKHQSREHEAYTNGLKTTLQWRYSGDEDNRSGQVDIDLVGYSHCLQLNSMDEVITIMVPLVMTCPVFLSDFTSFRHVMALTGFIQDDVQPLAEGKFGAFFRMYTSEFASMKRPDVLHLSEALDRGFFSRAGLVRSSHRPPKEQHDATHRLNELKKLTEYMDEWVVDETCVTVSCPGYVWGVIFTAVVFAAGGLGIGFSVGERINGVDPSNLATYLWVVAAFIVLVGKSMKVAFNRMKYAKQSYVPKVSRVFGSGIIRDRHASSRARTWSVPIWPAHLSVDVGSPATPIAAAPKVPSGRELTELNRTSHQVATPLAYATRNLITSMRNCTSQHAQQPPSILRCQMHP
;
A
#
# COMPACT_ATOMS: atom_id res chain seq x y z
N MET A 1 25.19 -2.52 -42.12
CA MET A 1 26.36 -2.49 -43.04
C MET A 1 27.51 -1.79 -42.33
N SER A 2 28.71 -2.33 -42.50
CA SER A 2 29.97 -2.01 -41.81
C SER A 2 30.16 -2.67 -40.44
N SER A 3 30.97 -3.73 -40.47
CA SER A 3 31.32 -4.64 -39.39
C SER A 3 32.69 -4.28 -38.82
N ARG A 4 32.88 -4.38 -37.49
CA ARG A 4 34.21 -4.63 -36.90
C ARG A 4 34.09 -5.62 -35.74
N SER A 5 34.55 -6.82 -36.03
CA SER A 5 34.86 -7.92 -35.12
C SER A 5 36.14 -7.64 -34.34
N VAL A 6 36.15 -7.95 -33.04
CA VAL A 6 37.38 -8.16 -32.28
C VAL A 6 37.32 -9.57 -31.71
N THR A 7 38.27 -10.39 -32.15
CA THR A 7 38.49 -11.78 -31.76
C THR A 7 39.40 -11.88 -30.52
N LEU A 8 39.12 -12.91 -29.72
CA LEU A 8 39.93 -13.44 -28.62
C LEU A 8 41.36 -13.85 -29.03
N GLY A 9 42.26 -13.88 -28.04
CA GLY A 9 43.29 -14.92 -27.94
C GLY A 9 44.56 -14.48 -27.19
N GLY A 10 44.94 -15.21 -26.13
CA GLY A 10 46.28 -15.10 -25.53
C GLY A 10 46.42 -15.69 -24.13
N SER A 11 47.01 -16.87 -24.03
CA SER A 11 47.13 -17.76 -22.87
C SER A 11 48.51 -17.69 -22.19
N LEU A 12 48.54 -18.00 -20.87
CA LEU A 12 49.61 -18.55 -20.02
C LEU A 12 51.07 -18.06 -20.16
N GLU A 13 51.66 -17.65 -19.02
CA GLU A 13 52.84 -18.32 -18.46
C GLU A 13 53.07 -18.01 -16.97
N GLU A 14 53.53 -19.05 -16.28
CA GLU A 14 53.82 -19.21 -14.85
C GLU A 14 55.34 -19.06 -14.62
N LYS A 15 55.79 -18.38 -13.54
CA LYS A 15 57.00 -18.76 -12.76
C LYS A 15 57.33 -17.84 -11.56
N THR A 16 57.25 -18.45 -10.38
CA THR A 16 58.26 -18.52 -9.29
C THR A 16 59.03 -17.28 -8.81
N GLY A 17 58.82 -16.92 -7.53
CA GLY A 17 59.84 -17.09 -6.46
C GLY A 17 60.69 -15.88 -6.00
N VAL A 18 61.18 -15.99 -4.75
CA VAL A 18 62.13 -15.13 -3.98
C VAL A 18 61.44 -14.08 -3.09
N GLU A 19 61.27 -14.21 -1.76
CA GLU A 19 62.17 -14.44 -0.60
C GLU A 19 62.86 -13.15 -0.05
N GLY A 20 62.70 -12.91 1.27
CA GLY A 20 63.41 -11.90 2.09
C GLY A 20 62.69 -10.55 2.24
N GLN A 21 62.57 -9.89 3.39
CA GLN A 21 63.35 -9.92 4.63
C GLN A 21 62.53 -9.36 5.81
N SER A 22 62.68 -10.02 6.96
CA SER A 22 62.35 -9.51 8.29
C SER A 22 63.27 -8.35 8.70
N ARG A 23 62.72 -7.37 9.44
CA ARG A 23 63.52 -6.53 10.35
C ARG A 23 62.68 -6.09 11.56
N GLU A 24 62.93 -6.75 12.68
CA GLU A 24 62.76 -6.19 14.02
C GLU A 24 63.87 -5.15 14.26
N ALA A 25 63.56 -4.05 14.97
CA ALA A 25 64.19 -3.70 16.25
C ALA A 25 63.82 -2.27 16.73
N SER A 26 63.29 -2.22 17.96
CA SER A 26 63.54 -1.24 19.05
C SER A 26 63.24 0.26 18.89
N GLY A 27 62.46 0.79 19.85
CA GLY A 27 62.12 2.21 20.11
C GLY A 27 63.27 3.07 20.71
N PRO A 28 63.05 4.10 21.57
CA PRO A 28 61.83 4.48 22.32
C PRO A 28 61.49 6.01 22.37
N GLN A 29 60.42 6.33 23.12
CA GLN A 29 60.13 7.59 23.85
C GLN A 29 59.96 8.92 23.09
N SER A 30 58.74 9.47 23.13
CA SER A 30 58.45 10.81 23.71
C SER A 30 56.95 11.10 23.72
N SER A 31 56.38 11.36 24.90
CA SER A 31 55.11 12.10 25.08
C SER A 31 55.24 13.53 24.54
N PRO A 32 54.14 14.21 24.15
CA PRO A 32 53.48 15.06 25.14
C PRO A 32 51.95 15.27 24.97
N SER A 33 51.37 15.72 26.08
CA SER A 33 50.27 16.69 26.21
C SER A 33 48.88 16.36 25.65
N GLN A 34 47.98 16.04 26.60
CA GLN A 34 46.54 16.29 26.54
C GLN A 34 46.23 17.77 26.30
N PRO A 35 45.05 18.06 25.71
CA PRO A 35 44.30 19.25 26.09
C PRO A 35 42.88 18.91 26.57
N ASN A 36 42.63 19.30 27.81
CA ASN A 36 41.44 20.03 28.28
C ASN A 36 40.05 19.55 27.84
N THR A 37 39.44 18.73 28.70
CA THR A 37 37.99 18.53 28.79
C THR A 37 37.34 19.75 29.46
N PRO A 38 36.28 20.38 28.89
CA PRO A 38 35.54 21.45 29.55
C PRO A 38 34.50 20.89 30.55
N PRO A 39 34.03 21.73 31.50
CA PRO A 39 33.38 21.26 32.71
C PRO A 39 31.91 20.83 32.52
N ASN A 40 31.60 19.78 33.25
CA ASN A 40 30.28 19.22 33.56
C ASN A 40 29.26 20.31 33.91
N TYR A 41 28.22 20.46 33.07
CA TYR A 41 27.00 21.19 33.42
C TYR A 41 26.00 20.24 34.07
N ASN A 42 25.46 20.68 35.20
CA ASN A 42 24.50 20.01 36.08
C ASN A 42 23.33 19.34 35.32
N ALA A 43 23.28 18.00 35.38
CA ALA A 43 22.04 17.25 35.17
C ALA A 43 21.20 17.29 36.46
N PRO A 44 19.89 17.54 36.40
CA PRO A 44 19.05 17.49 37.60
C PRO A 44 18.84 16.02 38.01
N ASN A 45 19.09 15.74 39.29
CA ASN A 45 18.72 14.49 39.95
C ASN A 45 17.23 14.19 39.74
N ARG A 46 16.92 13.24 38.86
CA ARG A 46 15.63 12.55 38.84
C ARG A 46 15.60 11.57 40.01
N SER A 47 15.02 11.98 41.13
CA SER A 47 14.59 11.05 42.18
C SER A 47 13.44 10.20 41.64
N GLY A 48 13.72 8.93 41.38
CA GLY A 48 12.75 7.95 40.93
C GLY A 48 11.79 7.54 42.04
N SER A 49 10.50 7.69 41.77
CA SER A 49 9.45 6.80 42.28
C SER A 49 8.66 6.30 41.08
N GLY A 50 9.28 5.37 40.33
CA GLY A 50 8.66 4.71 39.19
C GLY A 50 7.62 3.70 39.68
N ILE A 51 6.35 4.08 39.64
CA ILE A 51 5.26 3.10 39.68
C ILE A 51 5.12 2.62 38.23
N GLU A 52 5.60 1.40 37.98
CA GLU A 52 5.45 0.70 36.70
C GLU A 52 3.96 0.39 36.45
N PRO A 53 3.36 0.86 35.35
CA PRO A 53 2.00 0.46 35.00
C PRO A 53 1.97 -1.01 34.59
N LEU A 54 1.18 -1.82 35.31
CA LEU A 54 0.91 -3.23 35.00
C LEU A 54 0.16 -3.36 33.67
N PRO A 55 0.60 -4.24 32.75
CA PRO A 55 0.05 -4.33 31.41
C PRO A 55 -1.34 -4.97 31.38
N LEU A 56 -2.06 -4.74 30.28
CA LEU A 56 -3.27 -5.48 29.92
C LEU A 56 -2.85 -6.63 29.00
N PRO A 57 -3.24 -7.90 29.28
CA PRO A 57 -3.03 -8.98 28.34
C PRO A 57 -3.85 -8.71 27.08
N ARG A 58 -3.18 -8.77 25.92
CA ARG A 58 -3.84 -8.66 24.63
C ARG A 58 -4.66 -9.92 24.39
N ARG A 59 -5.90 -9.76 23.95
CA ARG A 59 -6.76 -10.88 23.53
C ARG A 59 -6.08 -11.59 22.36
N ILE A 60 -5.72 -12.86 22.54
CA ILE A 60 -5.54 -13.77 21.41
C ILE A 60 -6.91 -13.82 20.74
N THR A 61 -6.96 -13.46 19.46
CA THR A 61 -8.16 -13.37 18.62
C THR A 61 -9.21 -14.40 19.04
N VAL A 62 -10.29 -13.94 19.68
CA VAL A 62 -11.45 -14.80 19.90
C VAL A 62 -12.07 -15.02 18.54
N LYS A 63 -12.06 -16.28 18.08
CA LYS A 63 -12.72 -16.71 16.84
C LYS A 63 -14.09 -16.02 16.75
N SER A 64 -14.30 -15.26 15.67
CA SER A 64 -15.56 -14.55 15.47
C SER A 64 -16.69 -15.57 15.47
N ALA A 65 -17.83 -15.25 16.07
CA ALA A 65 -19.01 -16.11 16.04
C ALA A 65 -19.50 -16.38 14.59
N GLY A 66 -19.03 -15.56 13.63
CA GLY A 66 -19.25 -15.67 12.18
C GLY A 66 -18.23 -16.51 11.40
N ASP A 67 -17.18 -17.08 12.00
CA ASP A 67 -16.19 -17.90 11.27
C ASP A 67 -16.72 -19.29 10.88
N LYS A 68 -17.79 -19.77 11.55
CA LYS A 68 -18.36 -21.11 11.32
C LYS A 68 -19.02 -21.32 9.94
N PRO A 69 -19.80 -20.37 9.37
CA PRO A 69 -20.35 -20.56 8.02
C PRO A 69 -19.30 -20.46 6.91
N LYS A 70 -18.23 -19.67 7.06
CA LYS A 70 -17.12 -19.62 6.07
C LYS A 70 -16.27 -20.90 6.14
N GLU A 71 -15.96 -21.41 7.33
CA GLU A 71 -15.34 -22.74 7.50
C GLU A 71 -16.18 -23.88 6.88
N PHE A 72 -17.52 -23.76 6.86
CA PHE A 72 -18.39 -24.75 6.24
C PHE A 72 -18.19 -24.85 4.72
N PHE A 73 -18.02 -23.72 4.02
CA PHE A 73 -17.67 -23.71 2.59
C PHE A 73 -16.22 -24.16 2.33
N HIS A 74 -15.27 -23.84 3.22
CA HIS A 74 -13.89 -24.37 3.11
C HIS A 74 -13.82 -25.89 3.28
N ARG A 75 -14.77 -26.52 4.00
CA ARG A 75 -14.81 -27.97 4.18
C ARG A 75 -15.29 -28.72 2.92
N PHE A 76 -16.09 -28.10 2.07
CA PHE A 76 -16.52 -28.68 0.79
C PHE A 76 -15.51 -28.52 -0.33
N ARG A 77 -14.48 -27.67 -0.15
CA ARG A 77 -13.45 -27.40 -1.17
C ARG A 77 -12.23 -28.34 -1.08
N ARG A 78 -12.15 -29.17 -0.04
CA ARG A 78 -11.12 -30.20 0.08
C ARG A 78 -11.59 -31.44 -0.68
N GLN A 79 -10.89 -31.82 -1.75
CA GLN A 79 -10.99 -33.20 -2.24
C GLN A 79 -10.71 -34.14 -1.06
N PRO A 80 -11.41 -35.28 -0.94
CA PRO A 80 -11.11 -36.28 0.07
C PRO A 80 -9.67 -36.77 -0.18
N VAL A 81 -8.74 -36.27 0.63
CA VAL A 81 -7.36 -36.74 0.64
C VAL A 81 -7.40 -38.22 0.98
N HIS A 82 -6.69 -39.02 0.17
CA HIS A 82 -6.53 -40.45 0.37
C HIS A 82 -6.13 -40.72 1.84
N PRO A 83 -6.77 -41.66 2.56
CA PRO A 83 -6.56 -41.91 3.99
C PRO A 83 -5.15 -42.43 4.38
N ALA A 84 -4.16 -42.36 3.48
CA ALA A 84 -2.79 -42.80 3.69
C ALA A 84 -1.81 -41.67 4.09
N CYS A 85 -2.23 -40.40 4.06
CA CYS A 85 -1.39 -39.30 4.57
C CYS A 85 -1.66 -39.08 6.06
N GLN A 86 -0.87 -39.71 6.93
CA GLN A 86 -0.82 -39.35 8.35
C GLN A 86 -0.29 -37.91 8.46
N GLY A 87 -1.18 -36.96 8.77
CA GLY A 87 -0.78 -35.58 9.06
C GLY A 87 0.12 -35.52 10.29
N PRO A 88 1.04 -34.54 10.37
CA PRO A 88 1.91 -34.35 11.51
C PRO A 88 1.10 -34.18 12.81
N SER A 89 1.58 -34.78 13.90
CA SER A 89 0.92 -34.75 15.22
C SER A 89 0.74 -33.31 15.70
N ILE A 90 -0.49 -32.95 16.07
CA ILE A 90 -0.95 -31.61 16.45
C ILE A 90 -0.28 -31.06 17.73
N ASP A 91 0.49 -31.87 18.47
CA ASP A 91 1.06 -31.48 19.78
C ASP A 91 2.42 -30.75 19.70
N SER A 92 2.86 -30.30 18.52
CA SER A 92 4.06 -29.48 18.39
C SER A 92 3.67 -28.01 18.31
N GLU A 93 3.63 -27.30 19.45
CA GLU A 93 3.62 -25.83 19.46
C GLU A 93 4.92 -25.31 18.85
N GLU A 94 4.97 -25.25 17.52
CA GLU A 94 6.11 -24.70 16.81
C GLU A 94 6.20 -23.21 17.15
N ARG A 95 7.30 -22.82 17.81
CA ARG A 95 7.51 -21.42 18.18
C ARG A 95 7.44 -20.56 16.91
N PRO A 96 6.72 -19.43 16.93
CA PRO A 96 6.64 -18.55 15.76
C PRO A 96 8.06 -18.18 15.32
N LYS A 97 8.37 -18.43 14.05
CA LYS A 97 9.67 -18.11 13.47
C LYS A 97 9.95 -16.62 13.65
N PRO A 98 11.16 -16.23 14.06
CA PRO A 98 11.52 -14.82 14.21
C PRO A 98 11.37 -14.11 12.86
N ARG A 99 10.87 -12.87 12.92
CA ARG A 99 10.82 -11.98 11.75
C ARG A 99 12.24 -11.71 11.26
N GLY A 100 12.43 -11.56 9.96
CA GLY A 100 13.77 -11.33 9.38
C GLY A 100 14.59 -12.60 9.14
N GLY A 101 14.01 -13.79 9.27
CA GLY A 101 14.70 -15.03 8.90
C GLY A 101 15.13 -15.05 7.42
N PRO A 102 16.22 -15.76 7.07
CA PRO A 102 16.64 -15.92 5.68
C PRO A 102 15.58 -16.63 4.85
N ALA A 103 15.58 -16.37 3.54
CA ALA A 103 14.70 -17.06 2.60
C ALA A 103 14.87 -18.59 2.68
N GLN A 104 13.75 -19.30 2.56
CA GLN A 104 13.70 -20.77 2.59
C GLN A 104 13.82 -21.39 1.20
N CYS A 105 13.73 -20.58 0.14
CA CYS A 105 13.85 -21.03 -1.23
C CYS A 105 15.31 -21.13 -1.69
N ASP A 106 15.56 -22.07 -2.60
CA ASP A 106 16.87 -22.29 -3.20
C ASP A 106 17.01 -21.60 -4.57
N VAL A 107 18.25 -21.29 -4.97
CA VAL A 107 18.54 -20.55 -6.21
C VAL A 107 18.04 -21.36 -7.42
N GLU A 108 18.26 -22.66 -7.40
CA GLU A 108 17.91 -23.64 -8.42
C GLU A 108 16.40 -23.79 -8.58
N GLU A 109 15.65 -23.74 -7.47
CA GLU A 109 14.18 -23.76 -7.50
C GLU A 109 13.60 -22.51 -8.14
N VAL A 110 14.16 -21.34 -7.81
CA VAL A 110 13.77 -20.06 -8.41
C VAL A 110 14.16 -20.04 -9.89
N LEU A 111 15.38 -20.46 -10.24
CA LEU A 111 15.83 -20.57 -11.62
C LEU A 111 14.92 -21.46 -12.46
N LYS A 112 14.43 -22.58 -11.91
CA LYS A 112 13.46 -23.45 -12.60
C LYS A 112 12.14 -22.74 -12.92
N LYS A 113 11.75 -21.72 -12.15
CA LYS A 113 10.57 -20.88 -12.45
C LYS A 113 10.88 -19.77 -13.45
N VAL A 114 12.12 -19.30 -13.49
CA VAL A 114 12.58 -18.22 -14.38
C VAL A 114 12.93 -18.75 -15.77
N LEU A 115 13.51 -19.94 -15.88
CA LEU A 115 13.90 -20.49 -17.18
C LEU A 115 12.66 -20.95 -17.98
N PRO A 116 12.74 -20.95 -19.33
CA PRO A 116 11.67 -21.47 -20.17
C PRO A 116 11.49 -22.96 -19.84
N ARG A 117 10.26 -23.45 -19.90
CA ARG A 117 10.01 -24.89 -19.71
C ARG A 117 10.63 -25.65 -20.89
N SER A 118 11.35 -26.73 -20.58
CA SER A 118 11.97 -27.59 -21.61
C SER A 118 10.92 -28.20 -22.54
N GLU A 119 11.25 -28.32 -23.83
CA GLU A 119 10.43 -28.96 -24.85
C GLU A 119 9.94 -30.35 -24.38
N GLY A 120 8.62 -30.51 -24.25
CA GLY A 120 7.98 -31.75 -23.80
C GLY A 120 7.00 -31.60 -22.62
N ALA A 121 7.00 -30.47 -21.92
CA ALA A 121 5.91 -30.10 -21.00
C ALA A 121 4.71 -29.56 -21.80
N ALA A 122 3.49 -29.71 -21.26
CA ALA A 122 2.29 -29.12 -21.88
C ALA A 122 2.52 -27.64 -22.25
N TYR A 123 2.01 -27.24 -23.42
CA TYR A 123 2.22 -25.90 -23.99
C TYR A 123 1.44 -24.88 -23.16
N TYR A 124 2.12 -24.22 -22.22
CA TYR A 124 1.56 -23.09 -21.48
C TYR A 124 2.19 -21.79 -21.97
N PRO A 125 1.41 -20.71 -22.11
CA PRO A 125 1.95 -19.42 -22.52
C PRO A 125 3.00 -18.91 -21.54
N GLU A 126 4.08 -18.36 -22.08
CA GLU A 126 5.17 -17.77 -21.30
C GLU A 126 4.94 -16.28 -21.09
N PHE A 127 4.48 -15.94 -19.90
CA PHE A 127 4.33 -14.56 -19.48
C PHE A 127 5.68 -13.92 -19.14
N ASP A 128 5.78 -12.60 -19.40
CA ASP A 128 7.03 -11.84 -19.32
C ASP A 128 8.15 -12.34 -20.23
N ASP A 129 7.79 -13.02 -21.32
CA ASP A 129 8.75 -13.35 -22.36
C ASP A 129 9.39 -12.08 -22.92
N ALA A 130 10.71 -12.11 -23.03
CA ALA A 130 11.54 -11.04 -23.55
C ALA A 130 12.19 -11.40 -24.90
N ALA A 131 11.87 -12.57 -25.48
CA ALA A 131 12.41 -13.03 -26.76
C ALA A 131 12.21 -12.01 -27.89
N LEU A 132 11.07 -11.31 -27.91
CA LEU A 132 10.77 -10.26 -28.89
C LEU A 132 11.73 -9.05 -28.85
N TYR A 133 12.44 -8.85 -27.74
CA TYR A 133 13.29 -7.68 -27.49
C TYR A 133 14.78 -8.01 -27.44
N VAL A 134 15.15 -9.30 -27.49
CA VAL A 134 16.53 -9.76 -27.39
C VAL A 134 17.02 -10.30 -28.73
N GLN A 135 18.31 -10.14 -29.02
CA GLN A 135 18.92 -10.69 -30.23
C GLN A 135 19.27 -12.19 -30.12
N SER A 136 19.42 -12.71 -28.90
CA SER A 136 19.84 -14.08 -28.62
C SER A 136 19.23 -14.61 -27.32
N GLU A 137 18.67 -15.81 -27.35
CA GLU A 137 18.10 -16.50 -26.19
C GLU A 137 19.14 -16.82 -25.11
N ASP A 138 20.38 -17.15 -25.49
CA ASP A 138 21.44 -17.46 -24.53
C ASP A 138 21.84 -16.23 -23.71
N GLY A 139 21.79 -15.05 -24.34
CA GLY A 139 21.94 -13.77 -23.64
C GLY A 139 20.84 -13.57 -22.60
N LEU A 140 19.58 -13.88 -22.94
CA LEU A 140 18.45 -13.78 -22.02
C LEU A 140 18.58 -14.74 -20.83
N LYS A 141 18.95 -16.00 -21.06
CA LYS A 141 19.21 -16.98 -20.00
C LYS A 141 20.31 -16.50 -19.06
N THR A 142 21.40 -15.94 -19.61
CA THR A 142 22.49 -15.37 -18.81
C THR A 142 22.00 -14.23 -17.93
N LEU A 143 21.18 -13.31 -18.46
CA LEU A 143 20.60 -12.22 -17.68
C LEU A 143 19.70 -12.72 -16.55
N TRP A 144 18.87 -13.72 -16.81
CA TRP A 144 18.05 -14.36 -15.78
C TRP A 144 18.87 -15.00 -14.67
N HIS A 145 19.96 -15.68 -15.01
CA HIS A 145 20.87 -16.25 -14.01
C HIS A 145 21.48 -15.17 -13.13
N VAL A 146 22.08 -14.13 -13.72
CA VAL A 146 22.70 -13.02 -12.97
C VAL A 146 21.69 -12.33 -12.06
N GLU A 147 20.48 -12.08 -12.56
CA GLU A 147 19.44 -11.41 -11.78
C GLU A 147 18.91 -12.29 -10.65
N THR A 148 18.77 -13.60 -10.88
CA THR A 148 18.36 -14.56 -9.84
C THR A 148 19.40 -14.63 -8.73
N GLU A 149 20.69 -14.76 -9.06
CA GLU A 149 21.76 -14.77 -8.06
C GLU A 149 21.79 -13.49 -7.24
N ARG A 150 21.60 -12.33 -7.89
CA ARG A 150 21.57 -11.02 -7.22
C ARG A 150 20.46 -10.94 -6.18
N LEU A 151 19.22 -11.28 -6.56
CA LEU A 151 18.07 -11.20 -5.65
C LEU A 151 18.12 -12.29 -4.58
N MET A 152 18.57 -13.51 -4.92
CA MET A 152 18.71 -14.59 -3.95
C MET A 152 19.78 -14.31 -2.90
N ARG A 153 20.86 -13.60 -3.24
CA ARG A 153 21.84 -13.12 -2.25
C ARG A 153 21.21 -12.22 -1.19
N ILE A 154 20.27 -11.36 -1.61
CA ILE A 154 19.54 -10.43 -0.74
C ILE A 154 18.51 -11.19 0.09
N ALA A 155 17.78 -12.12 -0.53
CA ALA A 155 16.80 -12.99 0.12
C ALA A 155 17.41 -13.87 1.22
N LYS A 156 18.61 -14.43 0.96
CA LYS A 156 19.35 -15.25 1.92
C LYS A 156 20.03 -14.44 3.03
N ASN A 157 20.31 -13.15 2.81
CA ASN A 157 20.98 -12.27 3.78
C ASN A 157 20.18 -10.97 4.02
N PRO A 158 19.01 -11.06 4.68
CA PRO A 158 18.11 -9.92 4.88
C PRO A 158 18.75 -8.77 5.68
N ASP A 159 19.76 -9.05 6.50
CA ASP A 159 20.45 -8.06 7.34
C ASP A 159 21.55 -7.29 6.62
N THR A 160 21.89 -7.66 5.38
CA THR A 160 22.87 -6.92 4.59
C THR A 160 22.39 -5.47 4.46
N PRO A 161 23.20 -4.43 4.53
CA PRO A 161 22.70 -3.10 4.23
C PRO A 161 22.26 -2.97 2.76
N LEU A 162 21.17 -2.25 2.48
CA LEU A 162 20.82 -1.84 1.12
C LEU A 162 21.11 -0.36 0.97
N GLU A 163 21.78 -0.02 -0.12
CA GLU A 163 22.10 1.35 -0.48
C GLU A 163 21.87 1.50 -1.98
N PHE A 164 21.29 2.63 -2.39
CA PHE A 164 21.19 3.00 -3.78
C PHE A 164 22.40 3.86 -4.15
N SER A 165 23.02 3.56 -5.29
CA SER A 165 24.15 4.34 -5.82
C SER A 165 23.90 4.66 -7.29
N SER A 166 23.87 5.94 -7.66
CA SER A 166 23.64 6.37 -9.04
C SER A 166 24.93 6.62 -9.83
N HIS A 167 26.08 6.24 -9.29
CA HIS A 167 27.40 6.51 -9.86
C HIS A 167 27.59 7.96 -10.31
N SER A 168 27.14 8.91 -9.47
CA SER A 168 27.20 10.37 -9.70
C SER A 168 26.24 10.95 -10.76
N PHE A 169 25.26 10.20 -11.28
CA PHE A 169 24.25 10.79 -12.17
C PHE A 169 23.32 11.77 -11.43
N LEU A 170 22.88 11.40 -10.23
CA LEU A 170 22.01 12.25 -9.39
C LEU A 170 22.85 13.13 -8.47
N GLN A 171 23.56 14.11 -9.05
CA GLN A 171 24.45 14.99 -8.30
C GLN A 171 23.67 15.95 -7.39
N GLY A 172 23.78 15.72 -6.08
CA GLY A 172 23.30 16.59 -5.02
C GLY A 172 21.78 16.57 -4.83
N ASP A 173 21.36 16.73 -3.58
CA ASP A 173 19.96 16.97 -3.21
C ASP A 173 19.54 18.37 -3.71
N ASN A 174 19.07 18.46 -4.95
CA ASN A 174 18.64 19.71 -5.56
C ASN A 174 17.44 19.48 -6.49
N GLU A 175 16.86 20.58 -6.98
CA GLU A 175 15.68 20.51 -7.86
C GLU A 175 15.93 19.67 -9.12
N LYS A 176 17.14 19.77 -9.71
CA LYS A 176 17.52 18.96 -10.87
C LYS A 176 17.51 17.46 -10.52
N GLY A 177 18.07 17.08 -9.39
CA GLY A 177 18.07 15.71 -8.88
C GLY A 177 16.67 15.11 -8.75
N TYR A 178 15.72 15.84 -8.15
CA TYR A 178 14.32 15.39 -8.06
C TYR A 178 13.63 15.31 -9.42
N ARG A 179 13.91 16.25 -10.33
CA ARG A 179 13.36 16.21 -11.70
C ARG A 179 13.94 15.04 -12.49
N ASP A 180 15.22 14.77 -12.36
CA ASP A 180 15.87 13.64 -13.02
C ASP A 180 15.39 12.31 -12.45
N LEU A 181 15.25 12.16 -11.12
CA LEU A 181 14.58 11.01 -10.52
C LEU A 181 13.17 10.81 -11.09
N SER A 182 12.39 11.88 -11.21
CA SER A 182 11.05 11.83 -11.81
C SER A 182 11.08 11.30 -13.26
N LYS A 183 12.07 11.72 -14.07
CA LYS A 183 12.29 11.20 -15.42
C LYS A 183 12.68 9.71 -15.40
N LEU A 184 13.58 9.29 -14.51
CA LEU A 184 13.96 7.87 -14.35
C LEU A 184 12.72 7.04 -14.01
N CYS A 185 11.92 7.45 -13.02
CA CYS A 185 10.68 6.78 -12.65
C CYS A 185 9.70 6.69 -13.83
N GLN A 186 9.59 7.76 -14.64
CA GLN A 186 8.72 7.75 -15.81
C GLN A 186 9.19 6.75 -16.89
N LYS A 187 10.50 6.62 -17.14
CA LYS A 187 11.06 5.60 -18.04
C LYS A 187 10.69 4.19 -17.57
N VAL A 188 10.88 3.90 -16.27
CA VAL A 188 10.53 2.60 -15.69
C VAL A 188 9.02 2.33 -15.75
N LEU A 189 8.17 3.32 -15.47
CA LEU A 189 6.71 3.19 -15.59
C LEU A 189 6.26 2.89 -17.02
N THR A 190 6.89 3.49 -18.02
CA THR A 190 6.61 3.18 -19.43
C THR A 190 7.00 1.73 -19.75
N ALA A 191 8.18 1.28 -19.31
CA ALA A 191 8.62 -0.11 -19.49
C ALA A 191 7.69 -1.12 -18.79
N ILE A 192 7.22 -0.82 -17.57
CA ILE A 192 6.20 -1.64 -16.88
C ILE A 192 4.90 -1.71 -17.70
N THR A 193 4.50 -0.60 -18.31
CA THR A 193 3.29 -0.54 -19.15
C THR A 193 3.42 -1.39 -20.41
N ILE A 194 4.62 -1.44 -21.02
CA ILE A 194 4.92 -2.39 -22.12
C ILE A 194 4.80 -3.84 -21.63
N CYS A 195 5.38 -4.17 -20.47
CA CYS A 195 5.23 -5.53 -19.93
C CYS A 195 3.76 -5.87 -19.63
N LEU A 196 2.95 -4.92 -19.16
CA LEU A 196 1.51 -5.12 -18.97
C LEU A 196 0.80 -5.36 -20.31
N LEU A 197 1.13 -4.58 -21.34
CA LEU A 197 0.58 -4.73 -22.68
C LEU A 197 0.86 -6.13 -23.26
N ASP A 198 2.11 -6.60 -23.18
CA ASP A 198 2.48 -7.92 -23.69
C ASP A 198 1.76 -9.06 -22.96
N ASN A 199 1.56 -8.95 -21.64
CA ASN A 199 0.84 -9.98 -20.89
C ASN A 199 -0.68 -9.94 -21.17
N GLU A 200 -1.24 -8.75 -21.42
CA GLU A 200 -2.63 -8.61 -21.87
C GLU A 200 -2.84 -9.22 -23.26
N CYS A 201 -1.85 -9.10 -24.15
CA CYS A 201 -1.83 -9.78 -25.43
C CYS A 201 -1.85 -11.31 -25.28
N ILE A 202 -1.05 -11.86 -24.35
CA ILE A 202 -1.07 -13.29 -24.03
C ILE A 202 -2.44 -13.73 -23.51
N ASN A 203 -3.04 -12.94 -22.61
CA ASN A 203 -4.40 -13.21 -22.13
C ASN A 203 -5.40 -13.18 -23.29
N ALA A 204 -5.34 -12.21 -24.19
CA ALA A 204 -6.24 -12.12 -25.33
C ALA A 204 -6.14 -13.33 -26.27
N GLU A 205 -4.93 -13.86 -26.47
CA GLU A 205 -4.68 -14.99 -27.36
C GLU A 205 -5.03 -16.35 -26.73
N HIS A 206 -4.73 -16.56 -25.45
CA HIS A 206 -4.86 -17.87 -24.80
C HIS A 206 -6.02 -17.98 -23.82
N CYS A 207 -6.56 -16.86 -23.35
CA CYS A 207 -7.65 -16.80 -22.38
C CYS A 207 -8.51 -15.55 -22.59
N GLY A 208 -9.17 -15.45 -23.74
CA GLY A 208 -9.94 -14.26 -24.14
C GLY A 208 -11.04 -13.83 -23.15
N GLN A 209 -11.42 -14.71 -22.23
CA GLN A 209 -12.31 -14.39 -21.11
C GLN A 209 -11.65 -13.44 -20.10
N LEU A 210 -10.34 -13.58 -19.82
CA LEU A 210 -9.57 -12.72 -18.91
C LEU A 210 -9.17 -11.40 -19.54
N SER A 211 -9.13 -11.33 -20.87
CA SER A 211 -8.72 -10.12 -21.55
C SER A 211 -9.88 -9.14 -21.71
N ASP A 212 -9.61 -7.86 -21.48
CA ASP A 212 -10.56 -6.79 -21.77
C ASP A 212 -10.05 -5.96 -22.96
N HIS A 213 -10.84 -5.90 -24.03
CA HIS A 213 -10.53 -5.09 -25.21
C HIS A 213 -10.31 -3.61 -24.83
N GLN A 214 -11.03 -3.08 -23.84
CA GLN A 214 -10.84 -1.70 -23.38
C GLN A 214 -9.52 -1.55 -22.62
N ARG A 215 -9.17 -2.49 -21.74
CA ARG A 215 -7.86 -2.56 -21.08
C ARG A 215 -6.73 -2.61 -22.11
N LEU A 216 -6.81 -3.50 -23.10
CA LEU A 216 -5.80 -3.64 -24.15
C LEU A 216 -5.64 -2.35 -24.97
N SER A 217 -6.75 -1.76 -25.44
CA SER A 217 -6.73 -0.47 -26.15
C SER A 217 -6.19 0.68 -25.28
N SER A 218 -6.52 0.70 -24.00
CA SER A 218 -6.00 1.70 -23.05
C SER A 218 -4.49 1.57 -22.84
N LEU A 219 -3.96 0.34 -22.76
CA LEU A 219 -2.54 0.07 -22.65
C LEU A 219 -1.78 0.47 -23.92
N ILE A 220 -2.30 0.14 -25.11
CA ILE A 220 -1.74 0.61 -26.40
C ILE A 220 -1.60 2.13 -26.37
N ARG A 221 -2.68 2.83 -26.04
CA ARG A 221 -2.69 4.31 -25.96
C ARG A 221 -1.70 4.85 -24.94
N GLN A 222 -1.53 4.18 -23.80
CA GLN A 222 -0.57 4.60 -22.78
C GLN A 222 0.88 4.43 -23.27
N VAL A 223 1.21 3.31 -23.92
CA VAL A 223 2.55 3.07 -24.49
C VAL A 223 2.84 4.09 -25.60
N SER A 224 1.90 4.34 -26.52
CA SER A 224 2.07 5.34 -27.58
C SER A 224 2.25 6.77 -27.03
N LYS A 225 1.56 7.12 -25.93
CA LYS A 225 1.77 8.42 -25.26
C LYS A 225 3.15 8.52 -24.61
N GLY A 226 3.63 7.42 -24.03
CA GLY A 226 4.97 7.33 -23.44
C GLY A 226 6.07 7.55 -24.48
N GLN A 227 5.85 7.10 -25.72
CA GLN A 227 6.77 7.29 -26.85
C GLN A 227 6.98 8.78 -27.20
N GLY A 228 5.89 9.53 -27.37
CA GLY A 228 5.99 10.96 -27.71
C GLY A 228 6.65 11.80 -26.61
N ALA A 229 6.50 11.39 -25.35
CA ALA A 229 7.20 12.04 -24.25
C ALA A 229 8.72 11.79 -24.30
N ALA A 230 9.17 10.60 -24.75
CA ALA A 230 10.59 10.28 -24.88
C ALA A 230 11.26 11.03 -26.05
N GLU A 231 10.57 11.16 -27.18
CA GLU A 231 11.08 11.87 -28.38
C GLU A 231 11.26 13.37 -28.14
N SER A 232 10.38 13.99 -27.34
CA SER A 232 10.50 15.42 -27.00
C SER A 232 11.83 15.77 -26.29
N PHE A 233 12.53 14.78 -25.73
CA PHE A 233 13.83 14.98 -25.08
C PHE A 233 15.02 14.74 -26.02
N ALA A 234 14.83 14.10 -27.17
CA ALA A 234 15.94 13.69 -28.04
C ALA A 234 16.35 14.74 -29.09
N ASN A 235 15.52 15.76 -29.35
CA ASN A 235 15.68 16.69 -30.47
C ASN A 235 16.59 17.92 -30.20
N ILE A 236 17.44 17.90 -29.16
CA ILE A 236 18.31 19.05 -28.80
C ILE A 236 19.77 18.58 -28.68
N GLU A 237 20.55 18.68 -29.77
CA GLU A 237 22.01 18.46 -29.86
C GLU A 237 22.54 17.00 -29.74
N GLU A 238 23.07 16.46 -30.85
CA GLU A 238 23.28 15.02 -31.11
C GLU A 238 24.56 14.37 -30.51
N ALA A 239 25.49 15.12 -29.93
CA ALA A 239 26.79 14.56 -29.48
C ALA A 239 26.96 14.46 -27.96
N GLU A 240 26.59 15.49 -27.19
CA GLU A 240 26.65 15.46 -25.71
C GLU A 240 25.58 14.53 -25.10
N HIS A 241 24.51 14.24 -25.85
CA HIS A 241 23.41 13.40 -25.40
C HIS A 241 23.73 11.92 -25.25
N GLN A 242 24.75 11.39 -25.94
CA GLN A 242 25.01 9.94 -25.89
C GLN A 242 25.58 9.52 -24.52
N GLU A 243 26.50 10.29 -23.95
CA GLU A 243 27.08 10.00 -22.63
C GLU A 243 26.03 10.20 -21.53
N GLU A 244 25.28 11.29 -21.56
CA GLU A 244 24.19 11.54 -20.59
C GLU A 244 23.11 10.44 -20.67
N ALA A 245 22.78 9.95 -21.87
CA ALA A 245 21.84 8.85 -22.05
C ALA A 245 22.36 7.54 -21.43
N LEU A 246 23.64 7.23 -21.58
CA LEU A 246 24.26 6.06 -20.96
C LEU A 246 24.30 6.19 -19.43
N CYS A 247 24.66 7.35 -18.88
CA CYS A 247 24.61 7.60 -17.44
C CYS A 247 23.18 7.52 -16.90
N SER A 248 22.20 8.08 -17.62
CA SER A 248 20.77 7.99 -17.27
C SER A 248 20.28 6.54 -17.30
N LEU A 249 20.70 5.75 -18.28
CA LEU A 249 20.37 4.33 -18.36
C LEU A 249 20.96 3.56 -17.18
N GLY A 250 22.24 3.79 -16.87
CA GLY A 250 22.92 3.22 -15.70
C GLY A 250 22.19 3.56 -14.39
N ALA A 251 21.85 4.83 -14.16
CA ALA A 251 21.08 5.24 -12.99
C ALA A 251 19.66 4.63 -12.96
N THR A 252 19.04 4.43 -14.12
CA THR A 252 17.74 3.74 -14.21
C THR A 252 17.86 2.28 -13.79
N TYR A 253 18.93 1.59 -14.21
CA TYR A 253 19.20 0.20 -13.81
C TYR A 253 19.46 0.09 -12.32
N GLU A 254 20.24 1.00 -11.74
CA GLU A 254 20.48 1.01 -10.30
C GLU A 254 19.20 1.29 -9.50
N LEU A 255 18.31 2.14 -10.01
CA LEU A 255 17.03 2.40 -9.36
C LEU A 255 16.16 1.13 -9.36
N ILE A 256 16.13 0.41 -10.48
CA ILE A 256 15.42 -0.86 -10.59
C ILE A 256 16.05 -1.93 -9.68
N ASN A 257 17.39 -2.01 -9.65
CA ASN A 257 18.13 -2.93 -8.78
C ASN A 257 17.79 -2.70 -7.32
N TYR A 258 17.72 -1.44 -6.91
CA TYR A 258 17.41 -1.05 -5.55
C TYR A 258 15.95 -1.34 -5.18
N ILE A 259 14.99 -0.92 -6.01
CA ILE A 259 13.56 -1.18 -5.75
C ILE A 259 13.29 -2.70 -5.64
N SER A 260 13.84 -3.49 -6.56
CA SER A 260 13.68 -4.95 -6.53
C SER A 260 14.40 -5.61 -5.35
N ALA A 261 15.52 -5.05 -4.88
CA ALA A 261 16.20 -5.49 -3.67
C ALA A 261 15.33 -5.28 -2.42
N VAL A 262 14.75 -4.08 -2.26
CA VAL A 262 13.87 -3.76 -1.13
C VAL A 262 12.59 -4.60 -1.18
N LEU A 263 11.97 -4.77 -2.37
CA LEU A 263 10.81 -5.65 -2.55
C LEU A 263 11.14 -7.11 -2.23
N THR A 264 12.30 -7.61 -2.65
CA THR A 264 12.74 -8.97 -2.34
C THR A 264 12.81 -9.20 -0.82
N ARG A 265 13.33 -8.23 -0.07
CA ARG A 265 13.32 -8.32 1.40
C ARG A 265 11.92 -8.32 1.97
N LEU A 266 11.05 -7.43 1.48
CA LEU A 266 9.68 -7.39 1.95
C LEU A 266 8.99 -8.74 1.71
N ILE A 267 9.08 -9.30 0.49
CA ILE A 267 8.48 -10.59 0.11
C ILE A 267 8.92 -11.71 1.07
N VAL A 268 10.22 -11.79 1.36
CA VAL A 268 10.80 -12.83 2.24
C VAL A 268 10.41 -12.60 3.70
N GLN A 269 10.33 -11.34 4.14
CA GLN A 269 10.01 -10.96 5.52
C GLN A 269 8.51 -10.82 5.81
N THR A 270 7.60 -11.04 4.86
CA THR A 270 6.15 -10.97 5.10
C THR A 270 5.48 -12.33 5.20
N SER A 271 6.02 -13.35 4.55
CA SER A 271 5.48 -14.71 4.65
C SER A 271 6.57 -15.78 4.55
N PRO A 272 6.66 -16.69 5.55
CA PRO A 272 7.58 -17.81 5.51
C PRO A 272 6.96 -18.96 4.71
N GLY A 273 7.27 -19.07 3.42
CA GLY A 273 6.82 -20.20 2.61
C GLY A 273 7.60 -20.30 1.30
N SER A 274 8.12 -21.50 1.00
CA SER A 274 8.84 -21.77 -0.25
C SER A 274 7.97 -21.47 -1.46
N TYR A 275 6.69 -21.88 -1.45
CA TYR A 275 5.79 -21.59 -2.57
C TYR A 275 5.67 -20.07 -2.84
N TRP A 276 5.36 -19.27 -1.81
CA TRP A 276 5.25 -17.81 -1.95
C TRP A 276 6.56 -17.19 -2.43
N GLN A 277 7.67 -17.50 -1.76
CA GLN A 277 8.97 -16.90 -2.08
C GLN A 277 9.43 -17.31 -3.48
N THR A 278 9.42 -18.60 -3.81
CA THR A 278 9.93 -19.10 -5.09
C THR A 278 9.13 -18.56 -6.29
N ASN A 279 7.80 -18.55 -6.22
CA ASN A 279 6.99 -18.10 -7.35
C ASN A 279 6.99 -16.56 -7.48
N VAL A 280 6.83 -15.81 -6.38
CA VAL A 280 6.81 -14.35 -6.43
C VAL A 280 8.18 -13.81 -6.84
N LEU A 281 9.28 -14.35 -6.30
CA LEU A 281 10.63 -13.97 -6.72
C LEU A 281 10.90 -14.34 -8.18
N GLY A 282 10.47 -15.53 -8.63
CA GLY A 282 10.61 -15.93 -10.03
C GLY A 282 9.93 -14.95 -11.01
N VAL A 283 8.70 -14.53 -10.70
CA VAL A 283 7.98 -13.53 -11.50
C VAL A 283 8.65 -12.17 -11.41
N LEU A 284 9.10 -11.74 -10.23
CA LEU A 284 9.85 -10.49 -10.06
C LEU A 284 11.12 -10.49 -10.91
N ILE A 285 11.91 -11.57 -10.92
CA ILE A 285 13.14 -11.69 -11.71
C ILE A 285 12.87 -11.57 -13.21
N LYS A 286 11.87 -12.31 -13.73
CA LYS A 286 11.47 -12.20 -15.15
C LYS A 286 11.08 -10.76 -15.49
N ARG A 287 10.24 -10.16 -14.66
CA ARG A 287 9.75 -8.79 -14.83
C ARG A 287 10.89 -7.77 -14.84
N ILE A 288 11.79 -7.82 -13.88
CA ILE A 288 12.92 -6.90 -13.78
C ILE A 288 13.87 -7.06 -14.97
N THR A 289 14.16 -8.29 -15.37
CA THR A 289 15.01 -8.57 -16.54
C THR A 289 14.42 -7.99 -17.81
N LYS A 290 13.11 -8.21 -18.04
CA LYS A 290 12.39 -7.65 -19.19
C LYS A 290 12.37 -6.13 -19.15
N ILE A 291 12.10 -5.49 -18.00
CA ILE A 291 12.13 -4.02 -17.86
C ILE A 291 13.51 -3.47 -18.25
N LYS A 292 14.61 -4.07 -17.77
CA LYS A 292 15.97 -3.64 -18.12
C LYS A 292 16.24 -3.76 -19.61
N LEU A 293 15.84 -4.88 -20.24
CA LEU A 293 15.97 -5.07 -21.69
C LEU A 293 15.18 -4.01 -22.48
N LEU A 294 13.94 -3.74 -22.05
CA LEU A 294 13.09 -2.73 -22.68
C LEU A 294 13.71 -1.33 -22.65
N LEU A 295 14.45 -1.01 -21.59
CA LEU A 295 15.07 0.31 -21.40
C LEU A 295 16.29 0.57 -22.30
N ILE A 296 16.90 -0.45 -22.90
CA ILE A 296 18.02 -0.29 -23.85
C ILE A 296 17.59 0.58 -25.04
N ASP A 297 16.42 0.30 -25.60
CA ASP A 297 15.79 1.12 -26.64
C ASP A 297 14.28 1.19 -26.39
N LEU A 298 13.91 1.99 -25.40
CA LEU A 298 12.51 2.10 -24.96
C LEU A 298 11.58 2.51 -26.10
N HIS A 299 12.05 3.33 -27.04
CA HIS A 299 11.27 3.81 -28.16
C HIS A 299 11.00 2.69 -29.19
N ALA A 300 12.05 2.00 -29.65
CA ALA A 300 11.89 0.87 -30.59
C ALA A 300 11.04 -0.24 -29.97
N ASN A 301 11.29 -0.56 -28.70
CA ASN A 301 10.55 -1.59 -27.98
C ASN A 301 9.08 -1.22 -27.77
N SER A 302 8.76 0.06 -27.51
CA SER A 302 7.37 0.55 -27.47
C SER A 302 6.65 0.33 -28.81
N THR A 303 7.35 0.61 -29.92
CA THR A 303 6.79 0.44 -31.27
C THR A 303 6.54 -1.04 -31.59
N ILE A 304 7.46 -1.93 -31.19
CA ILE A 304 7.30 -3.39 -31.34
C ILE A 304 6.08 -3.87 -30.56
N ALA A 305 5.97 -3.49 -29.28
CA ALA A 305 4.86 -3.90 -28.41
C ALA A 305 3.50 -3.42 -28.94
N VAL A 306 3.39 -2.15 -29.35
CA VAL A 306 2.15 -1.59 -29.92
C VAL A 306 1.73 -2.34 -31.19
N ARG A 307 2.67 -2.59 -32.12
CA ARG A 307 2.35 -3.33 -33.36
C ARG A 307 1.89 -4.76 -33.08
N ALA A 308 2.55 -5.45 -32.15
CA ALA A 308 2.15 -6.80 -31.74
C ALA A 308 0.73 -6.79 -31.14
N ALA A 309 0.46 -5.83 -30.27
CA ALA A 309 -0.85 -5.67 -29.64
C ALA A 309 -1.96 -5.31 -30.62
N GLU A 310 -1.71 -4.42 -31.57
CA GLU A 310 -2.67 -4.07 -32.63
C GLU A 310 -3.01 -5.28 -33.51
N ALA A 311 -2.01 -6.11 -33.84
CA ALA A 311 -2.23 -7.33 -34.61
C ALA A 311 -3.10 -8.36 -33.86
N ILE A 312 -2.94 -8.47 -32.54
CA ILE A 312 -3.79 -9.34 -31.70
C ILE A 312 -5.19 -8.74 -31.57
N LEU A 313 -5.30 -7.44 -31.34
CA LEU A 313 -6.58 -6.72 -31.26
C LEU A 313 -7.41 -6.88 -32.55
N SER A 314 -6.77 -6.85 -33.73
CA SER A 314 -7.47 -7.12 -34.99
C SER A 314 -8.00 -8.55 -35.10
N LYS A 315 -7.21 -9.54 -34.67
CA LYS A 315 -7.64 -10.95 -34.69
C LYS A 315 -8.83 -11.20 -33.76
N VAL A 316 -8.80 -10.64 -32.54
CA VAL A 316 -9.91 -10.74 -31.56
C VAL A 316 -11.18 -10.08 -32.10
N ARG A 317 -11.06 -8.97 -32.84
CA ARG A 317 -12.22 -8.32 -33.45
C ARG A 317 -12.84 -9.16 -34.57
N GLU A 318 -12.03 -9.92 -35.29
CA GLU A 318 -12.48 -10.78 -36.39
C GLU A 318 -13.16 -12.07 -35.90
N SER A 319 -12.80 -12.59 -34.72
CA SER A 319 -13.43 -13.80 -34.17
C SER A 319 -14.91 -13.62 -33.80
N GLY A 320 -15.39 -12.38 -33.70
CA GLY A 320 -16.82 -12.08 -33.50
C GLY A 320 -17.33 -12.48 -32.11
N ASP A 321 -16.45 -12.81 -31.17
CA ASP A 321 -16.83 -13.12 -29.80
C ASP A 321 -17.45 -11.87 -29.17
N THR A 322 -18.76 -11.92 -28.96
CA THR A 322 -19.52 -10.89 -28.26
C THR A 322 -19.04 -10.83 -26.81
N GLN A 323 -18.01 -10.03 -26.55
CA GLN A 323 -17.58 -9.72 -25.19
C GLN A 323 -18.75 -9.07 -24.45
N GLN A 324 -19.34 -9.84 -23.53
CA GLN A 324 -20.36 -9.35 -22.64
C GLN A 324 -19.70 -8.29 -21.75
N LYS A 325 -20.19 -7.06 -21.84
CA LYS A 325 -19.68 -5.91 -21.09
C LYS A 325 -19.79 -6.23 -19.59
N ARG A 326 -18.69 -6.67 -19.00
CA ARG A 326 -18.63 -6.99 -17.56
C ARG A 326 -18.58 -5.68 -16.79
N GLY A 327 -19.24 -5.65 -15.63
CA GLY A 327 -19.15 -4.51 -14.73
C GLY A 327 -17.71 -4.32 -14.26
N GLU A 328 -17.37 -3.10 -13.83
CA GLU A 328 -16.13 -2.83 -13.12
C GLU A 328 -16.10 -3.65 -11.83
N MET A 329 -15.53 -4.86 -11.90
CA MET A 329 -15.27 -5.70 -10.73
C MET A 329 -13.87 -5.41 -10.21
N ASP A 330 -13.66 -5.67 -8.92
CA ASP A 330 -12.33 -5.71 -8.34
C ASP A 330 -11.52 -6.85 -8.97
N GLU A 331 -10.23 -6.61 -9.27
CA GLU A 331 -9.35 -7.59 -9.95
C GLU A 331 -9.17 -8.87 -9.10
N GLU A 332 -9.30 -8.76 -7.76
CA GLU A 332 -9.30 -9.91 -6.84
C GLU A 332 -10.55 -10.80 -7.03
N GLU A 333 -11.73 -10.19 -7.02
CA GLU A 333 -13.01 -10.88 -7.21
C GLU A 333 -13.08 -11.51 -8.61
N GLU A 334 -12.54 -10.78 -9.60
CA GLU A 334 -12.44 -11.21 -10.98
C GLU A 334 -11.66 -12.53 -11.11
N CYS A 335 -10.47 -12.61 -10.52
CA CYS A 335 -9.64 -13.81 -10.57
C CYS A 335 -10.31 -15.04 -9.93
N GLU A 336 -11.02 -14.85 -8.82
CA GLU A 336 -11.76 -15.95 -8.18
C GLU A 336 -12.94 -16.43 -9.01
N GLU A 337 -13.70 -15.50 -9.59
CA GLU A 337 -14.84 -15.85 -10.41
C GLU A 337 -14.40 -16.58 -11.68
N TYR A 338 -13.27 -16.19 -12.27
CA TYR A 338 -12.70 -16.91 -13.41
C TYR A 338 -12.29 -18.34 -13.06
N MET A 339 -11.67 -18.58 -11.90
CA MET A 339 -11.38 -19.96 -11.49
C MET A 339 -12.65 -20.79 -11.34
N ARG A 340 -13.73 -20.22 -10.77
CA ARG A 340 -15.03 -20.90 -10.66
C ARG A 340 -15.64 -21.18 -12.03
N MET A 341 -15.53 -20.25 -12.96
CA MET A 341 -16.00 -20.42 -14.34
C MET A 341 -15.21 -21.50 -15.08
N ILE A 342 -13.89 -21.53 -14.94
CA ILE A 342 -13.04 -22.57 -15.56
C ILE A 342 -13.43 -23.95 -15.03
N GLU A 343 -13.58 -24.10 -13.71
CA GLU A 343 -14.02 -25.36 -13.09
C GLU A 343 -15.44 -25.76 -13.53
N ALA A 344 -16.35 -24.80 -13.69
CA ALA A 344 -17.71 -25.06 -14.16
C ALA A 344 -17.71 -25.52 -15.63
N ASN A 345 -16.96 -24.82 -16.49
CA ASN A 345 -16.84 -25.15 -17.91
C ASN A 345 -16.21 -26.53 -18.14
N GLU A 346 -15.21 -26.90 -17.33
CA GLU A 346 -14.62 -28.24 -17.35
C GLU A 346 -15.65 -29.31 -16.93
N LYS A 347 -16.42 -29.07 -15.86
CA LYS A 347 -17.47 -30.00 -15.37
C LYS A 347 -18.63 -30.15 -16.35
N GLU A 348 -18.99 -29.07 -17.05
CA GLU A 348 -20.05 -29.05 -18.06
C GLU A 348 -19.58 -29.57 -19.42
N GLY A 349 -18.27 -29.78 -19.60
CA GLY A 349 -17.67 -30.22 -20.87
C GLY A 349 -17.73 -29.15 -21.97
N THR A 350 -17.88 -27.88 -21.62
CA THR A 350 -17.88 -26.74 -22.56
C THR A 350 -16.46 -26.31 -22.93
N ALA A 351 -15.47 -26.63 -22.11
CA ALA A 351 -14.05 -26.44 -22.38
C ALA A 351 -13.30 -27.79 -22.36
N SER A 352 -12.27 -27.93 -23.20
CA SER A 352 -11.39 -29.08 -23.12
C SER A 352 -10.54 -29.01 -21.84
N PHE A 353 -10.07 -30.16 -21.35
CA PHE A 353 -9.19 -30.22 -20.18
C PHE A 353 -7.87 -29.43 -20.38
N GLU A 354 -7.37 -29.40 -21.62
CA GLU A 354 -6.17 -28.64 -21.97
C GLU A 354 -6.45 -27.13 -21.92
N ASP A 355 -7.58 -26.68 -22.49
CA ASP A 355 -7.98 -25.26 -22.46
C ASP A 355 -8.21 -24.78 -21.02
N SER A 356 -8.88 -25.59 -20.19
CA SER A 356 -9.08 -25.28 -18.77
C SER A 356 -7.76 -25.15 -18.02
N GLN A 357 -6.77 -26.00 -18.31
CA GLN A 357 -5.44 -25.88 -17.71
C GLN A 357 -4.68 -24.64 -18.18
N VAL A 358 -4.76 -24.29 -19.47
CA VAL A 358 -4.15 -23.07 -20.00
C VAL A 358 -4.79 -21.83 -19.37
N ALA A 359 -6.13 -21.81 -19.26
CA ALA A 359 -6.86 -20.74 -18.61
C ALA A 359 -6.50 -20.62 -17.12
N ALA A 360 -6.46 -21.73 -16.38
CA ALA A 360 -6.07 -21.76 -14.97
C ALA A 360 -4.62 -21.25 -14.78
N HIS A 361 -3.70 -21.64 -15.66
CA HIS A 361 -2.33 -21.11 -15.66
C HIS A 361 -2.32 -19.60 -15.94
N CYS A 362 -3.10 -19.10 -16.89
CA CYS A 362 -3.20 -17.65 -17.16
C CYS A 362 -3.72 -16.88 -15.94
N VAL A 363 -4.77 -17.39 -15.27
CA VAL A 363 -5.28 -16.79 -14.02
C VAL A 363 -4.20 -16.78 -12.94
N GLU A 364 -3.50 -17.90 -12.73
CA GLU A 364 -2.42 -18.00 -11.74
C GLU A 364 -1.30 -16.99 -12.04
N GLN A 365 -0.86 -16.92 -13.30
CA GLN A 365 0.19 -16.01 -13.74
C GLN A 365 -0.21 -14.52 -13.60
N ASN A 366 -1.47 -14.17 -13.87
CA ASN A 366 -1.96 -12.80 -13.72
C ASN A 366 -1.96 -12.34 -12.27
N LYS A 367 -2.36 -13.21 -11.32
CA LYS A 367 -2.40 -12.84 -9.90
C LYS A 367 -1.02 -12.47 -9.36
N PHE A 368 0.03 -13.22 -9.70
CA PHE A 368 1.41 -12.89 -9.31
C PHE A 368 1.84 -11.52 -9.84
N ARG A 369 1.46 -11.22 -11.09
CA ARG A 369 1.86 -9.99 -11.78
C ARG A 369 1.09 -8.79 -11.28
N PHE A 370 -0.20 -8.94 -11.02
CA PHE A 370 -1.05 -7.88 -10.50
C PHE A 370 -0.45 -7.25 -9.24
N GLY A 371 -0.17 -8.07 -8.22
CA GLY A 371 0.38 -7.59 -6.95
C GLY A 371 1.75 -6.92 -7.10
N LEU A 372 2.66 -7.54 -7.86
CA LEU A 372 3.99 -6.96 -8.12
C LEU A 372 3.92 -5.66 -8.93
N ASN A 373 3.01 -5.59 -9.92
CA ASN A 373 2.81 -4.40 -10.72
C ASN A 373 2.21 -3.28 -9.88
N SER A 374 1.25 -3.56 -9.00
CA SER A 374 0.71 -2.57 -8.07
C SER A 374 1.82 -2.03 -7.16
N ALA A 375 2.61 -2.92 -6.55
CA ALA A 375 3.73 -2.55 -5.68
C ALA A 375 4.77 -1.67 -6.41
N LEU A 376 5.23 -2.09 -7.60
CA LEU A 376 6.20 -1.33 -8.39
C LEU A 376 5.64 0.03 -8.84
N ARG A 377 4.39 0.08 -9.31
CA ARG A 377 3.73 1.32 -9.73
C ARG A 377 3.58 2.27 -8.55
N HIS A 378 3.14 1.79 -7.39
CA HIS A 378 2.97 2.62 -6.20
C HIS A 378 4.30 3.26 -5.76
N ILE A 379 5.38 2.47 -5.72
CA ILE A 379 6.72 2.98 -5.38
C ILE A 379 7.13 4.06 -6.39
N LEU A 380 7.10 3.75 -7.70
CA LEU A 380 7.55 4.68 -8.74
C LEU A 380 6.70 5.95 -8.81
N MET A 381 5.38 5.85 -8.60
CA MET A 381 4.47 6.99 -8.59
C MET A 381 4.71 7.90 -7.39
N SER A 382 5.08 7.34 -6.23
CA SER A 382 5.39 8.13 -5.03
C SER A 382 6.74 8.82 -5.11
N LEU A 383 7.72 8.22 -5.80
CA LEU A 383 9.02 8.86 -6.10
C LEU A 383 8.88 9.96 -7.15
N ARG A 384 7.96 9.77 -8.12
CA ARG A 384 7.71 10.73 -9.20
C ARG A 384 7.18 12.03 -8.61
N PHE A 385 7.75 13.14 -9.02
CA PHE A 385 7.22 14.45 -8.66
C PHE A 385 5.96 14.74 -9.48
N ILE A 386 4.82 14.86 -8.80
CA ILE A 386 3.55 15.34 -9.36
C ILE A 386 3.21 16.60 -8.58
N ASN A 387 3.06 17.74 -9.25
CA ASN A 387 2.76 19.00 -8.57
C ASN A 387 1.27 19.09 -8.21
N ARG A 388 0.77 18.23 -7.31
CA ARG A 388 -0.63 18.28 -6.84
C ARG A 388 -0.81 19.28 -5.70
N SER A 389 0.15 19.31 -4.79
CA SER A 389 0.16 20.20 -3.62
C SER A 389 0.39 21.69 -3.95
N GLY A 390 0.78 22.00 -5.19
CA GLY A 390 1.21 23.34 -5.59
C GLY A 390 2.58 23.74 -5.03
N LEU A 391 3.28 22.81 -4.37
CA LEU A 391 4.62 23.01 -3.83
C LEU A 391 5.70 22.65 -4.86
N PRO A 392 6.88 23.29 -4.82
CA PRO A 392 7.99 22.87 -5.65
C PRO A 392 8.47 21.46 -5.28
N ALA A 393 9.15 20.78 -6.21
CA ALA A 393 9.67 19.42 -6.01
C ALA A 393 10.58 19.28 -4.79
N THR A 394 11.23 20.37 -4.42
CA THR A 394 12.18 20.51 -3.32
C THR A 394 11.52 20.85 -1.97
N SER A 395 10.20 21.05 -1.92
CA SER A 395 9.47 21.40 -0.69
C SER A 395 8.44 20.34 -0.36
N PHE A 396 8.82 19.34 0.44
CA PHE A 396 7.92 18.29 0.89
C PHE A 396 8.23 17.81 2.31
N GLU A 397 7.27 17.08 2.87
CA GLU A 397 7.39 16.28 4.08
C GLU A 397 6.64 14.96 3.86
N ILE A 398 7.33 13.84 4.09
CA ILE A 398 6.75 12.50 4.17
C ILE A 398 6.85 12.05 5.62
N CYS A 399 5.73 11.64 6.21
CA CYS A 399 5.69 11.26 7.63
C CYS A 399 4.90 9.97 7.82
N ALA A 400 5.46 9.01 8.53
CA ALA A 400 4.83 7.75 8.89
C ALA A 400 4.86 7.57 10.41
N VAL A 401 3.72 7.23 11.00
CA VAL A 401 3.55 7.03 12.45
C VAL A 401 2.78 5.73 12.70
N ALA A 402 3.46 4.70 13.19
CA ALA A 402 2.83 3.49 13.72
C ALA A 402 2.83 3.56 15.24
N TYR A 403 1.65 3.65 15.85
CA TYR A 403 1.50 3.81 17.30
C TYR A 403 0.41 2.91 17.87
N GLU A 404 0.48 2.64 19.16
CA GLU A 404 -0.57 1.94 19.89
C GLU A 404 -1.64 2.95 20.30
N THR A 405 -2.90 2.73 19.91
CA THR A 405 -4.01 3.67 20.18
C THR A 405 -4.38 3.74 21.66
N GLY A 406 -3.84 2.81 22.47
CA GLY A 406 -4.09 2.68 23.90
C GLY A 406 -5.36 1.90 24.25
N PHE A 407 -6.13 1.46 23.25
CA PHE A 407 -7.29 0.58 23.41
C PHE A 407 -6.89 -0.84 23.01
N GLU A 408 -6.93 -1.80 23.95
CA GLU A 408 -6.68 -3.25 23.73
C GLU A 408 -5.36 -3.62 23.04
N GLY A 409 -4.34 -2.76 23.06
CA GLY A 409 -3.10 -3.00 22.31
C GLY A 409 -3.23 -2.82 20.81
N PHE A 410 -4.35 -2.23 20.37
CA PHE A 410 -4.64 -1.96 18.97
C PHE A 410 -3.63 -0.94 18.42
N LYS A 411 -3.14 -1.21 17.22
CA LYS A 411 -2.19 -0.35 16.54
C LYS A 411 -2.85 0.35 15.37
N ALA A 412 -2.44 1.57 15.15
CA ALA A 412 -2.80 2.34 13.97
C ALA A 412 -1.53 2.85 13.31
N LEU A 413 -1.58 2.92 11.99
CA LEU A 413 -0.58 3.52 11.14
C LEU A 413 -1.21 4.72 10.43
N LEU A 414 -0.60 5.88 10.62
CA LEU A 414 -0.91 7.11 9.89
C LEU A 414 0.27 7.43 8.98
N PHE A 415 -0.05 7.84 7.76
CA PHE A 415 0.95 8.22 6.77
C PHE A 415 0.52 9.51 6.07
N GLN A 416 1.45 10.43 5.97
CA GLN A 416 1.35 11.66 5.21
C GLN A 416 2.35 11.55 4.07
N ASP A 417 1.87 11.58 2.83
CA ASP A 417 2.71 11.46 1.65
C ASP A 417 3.36 12.80 1.26
N ARG A 418 4.12 12.77 0.15
CA ARG A 418 4.82 13.93 -0.38
C ARG A 418 3.89 15.08 -0.80
N ASP A 419 2.68 14.74 -1.23
CA ASP A 419 1.64 15.69 -1.66
C ASP A 419 0.78 16.18 -0.49
N LEU A 420 1.13 15.79 0.75
CA LEU A 420 0.41 16.08 1.99
C LEU A 420 -0.96 15.39 2.07
N GLU A 421 -1.19 14.35 1.26
CA GLU A 421 -2.36 13.48 1.37
C GLU A 421 -2.15 12.52 2.56
N TYR A 422 -3.22 12.30 3.32
CA TYR A 422 -3.21 11.42 4.49
C TYR A 422 -3.83 10.07 4.14
N SER A 423 -3.18 9.01 4.57
CA SER A 423 -3.74 7.66 4.60
C SER A 423 -3.57 7.05 5.98
N ALA A 424 -4.45 6.12 6.31
CA ALA A 424 -4.44 5.46 7.60
C ALA A 424 -4.86 4.01 7.44
N THR A 425 -4.28 3.14 8.26
CA THR A 425 -4.80 1.78 8.42
C THR A 425 -4.65 1.35 9.86
N SER A 426 -5.56 0.49 10.27
CA SER A 426 -5.49 -0.22 11.53
C SER A 426 -5.85 -1.69 11.35
N ASP A 427 -5.84 -2.13 10.09
CA ASP A 427 -6.01 -3.54 9.75
C ASP A 427 -4.81 -4.33 10.24
N LEU A 428 -5.07 -5.45 10.91
CA LEU A 428 -4.04 -6.23 11.58
C LEU A 428 -3.03 -6.80 10.59
N ASP A 429 -3.49 -7.28 9.44
CA ASP A 429 -2.60 -7.87 8.43
C ASP A 429 -1.75 -6.79 7.76
N ASN A 430 -2.32 -5.60 7.52
CA ASN A 430 -1.54 -4.46 7.06
C ASN A 430 -0.49 -4.03 8.09
N MET A 431 -0.82 -4.04 9.39
CA MET A 431 0.14 -3.74 10.46
C MET A 431 1.25 -4.81 10.55
N ASN A 432 0.95 -6.07 10.26
CA ASN A 432 1.93 -7.14 10.18
C ASN A 432 2.92 -6.93 9.04
N THR A 433 2.44 -6.55 7.86
CA THR A 433 3.27 -6.17 6.71
C THR A 433 4.06 -4.90 7.01
N ALA A 434 3.43 -3.91 7.64
CA ALA A 434 4.06 -2.63 8.03
C ALA A 434 5.26 -2.86 8.95
N HIS A 435 5.15 -3.78 9.90
CA HIS A 435 6.25 -4.09 10.81
C HIS A 435 7.52 -4.50 10.03
N SER A 436 7.38 -5.39 9.05
CA SER A 436 8.51 -5.81 8.21
C SER A 436 9.05 -4.65 7.36
N ALA A 437 8.18 -3.81 6.80
CA ALA A 437 8.60 -2.62 6.04
C ALA A 437 9.37 -1.61 6.92
N PHE A 438 8.88 -1.31 8.14
CA PHE A 438 9.58 -0.44 9.09
C PHE A 438 10.88 -1.04 9.59
N ASN A 439 10.96 -2.36 9.77
CA ASN A 439 12.20 -3.02 10.14
C ASN A 439 13.27 -2.84 9.05
N ILE A 440 12.92 -3.09 7.78
CA ILE A 440 13.81 -2.85 6.62
C ILE A 440 14.25 -1.38 6.58
N LEU A 441 13.32 -0.44 6.74
CA LEU A 441 13.64 0.99 6.79
C LEU A 441 14.59 1.33 7.94
N ASN A 442 14.35 0.81 9.15
CA ASN A 442 15.19 1.09 10.31
C ASN A 442 16.60 0.53 10.15
N GLN A 443 16.76 -0.66 9.57
CA GLN A 443 18.07 -1.25 9.27
C GLN A 443 18.87 -0.36 8.31
N ILE A 444 18.25 0.10 7.22
CA ILE A 444 18.87 0.98 6.22
C ILE A 444 19.27 2.32 6.86
N VAL A 445 18.36 2.96 7.60
CA VAL A 445 18.61 4.24 8.25
C VAL A 445 19.73 4.14 9.30
N THR A 446 19.76 3.06 10.07
CA THR A 446 20.81 2.83 11.06
C THR A 446 22.17 2.67 10.38
N HIS A 447 22.22 1.94 9.26
CA HIS A 447 23.44 1.82 8.47
C HIS A 447 23.96 3.17 7.94
N LEU A 448 23.10 3.97 7.29
CA LEU A 448 23.48 5.28 6.78
C LEU A 448 23.97 6.22 7.89
N LYS A 449 23.33 6.16 9.08
CA LYS A 449 23.77 6.95 10.24
C LYS A 449 25.19 6.58 10.68
N HIS A 450 25.57 5.31 10.57
CA HIS A 450 26.93 4.87 10.90
C HIS A 450 27.95 5.37 9.88
N GLN A 451 27.64 5.34 8.58
CA GLN A 451 28.50 5.86 7.51
C GLN A 451 28.65 7.39 7.56
N SER A 452 27.56 8.12 7.80
CA SER A 452 27.51 9.58 7.76
C SER A 452 28.40 10.27 8.81
N ARG A 453 28.79 9.57 9.89
CA ARG A 453 29.70 10.11 10.92
C ARG A 453 31.08 10.49 10.40
N GLU A 454 31.45 10.05 9.20
CA GLU A 454 32.77 10.27 8.62
C GLU A 454 32.84 11.47 7.67
N HIS A 455 31.70 12.03 7.24
CA HIS A 455 31.66 13.09 6.22
C HIS A 455 31.27 14.44 6.83
N GLU A 456 32.15 15.44 6.68
CA GLU A 456 31.84 16.82 7.08
C GLU A 456 30.74 17.42 6.20
N ALA A 457 29.78 18.10 6.83
CA ALA A 457 28.62 18.66 6.16
C ALA A 457 28.98 19.86 5.27
N TYR A 458 28.79 19.73 3.95
CA TYR A 458 28.81 20.88 3.04
C TYR A 458 27.58 21.77 3.30
N THR A 459 27.78 23.07 3.51
CA THR A 459 26.75 23.94 4.12
C THR A 459 25.80 24.67 3.16
N ASN A 460 25.99 24.60 1.84
CA ASN A 460 25.41 25.60 0.92
C ASN A 460 24.28 25.10 -0.02
N GLY A 461 23.64 23.96 0.27
CA GLY A 461 22.55 23.39 -0.57
C GLY A 461 21.20 23.25 0.14
N LEU A 462 20.19 22.81 -0.61
CA LEU A 462 18.95 22.24 -0.07
C LEU A 462 19.32 21.10 0.88
N LYS A 463 18.68 21.05 2.05
CA LYS A 463 18.96 20.04 3.07
C LYS A 463 17.74 19.16 3.28
N THR A 464 17.81 17.91 2.86
CA THR A 464 16.85 16.89 3.29
C THR A 464 17.28 16.31 4.64
N THR A 465 16.34 16.24 5.58
CA THR A 465 16.55 15.70 6.92
C THR A 465 15.59 14.55 7.15
N LEU A 466 16.13 13.44 7.65
CA LEU A 466 15.36 12.33 8.21
C LEU A 466 15.36 12.43 9.73
N GLN A 467 14.17 12.44 10.32
CA GLN A 467 13.95 12.30 11.75
C GLN A 467 13.25 10.97 12.00
N TRP A 468 13.72 10.15 12.94
CA TRP A 468 13.06 8.89 13.24
C TRP A 468 13.17 8.44 14.69
N ARG A 469 12.24 7.55 15.07
CA ARG A 469 12.21 6.76 16.29
C ARG A 469 11.65 5.38 15.92
N TYR A 470 12.28 4.32 16.37
CA TYR A 470 11.79 2.97 16.14
C TYR A 470 12.00 2.15 17.41
N SER A 471 10.99 1.37 17.78
CA SER A 471 11.03 0.40 18.86
C SER A 471 10.37 -0.88 18.35
N GLY A 472 11.14 -1.97 18.31
CA GLY A 472 10.69 -3.27 17.80
C GLY A 472 11.11 -4.43 18.71
N ASP A 473 10.78 -5.66 18.32
CA ASP A 473 10.95 -6.85 19.17
C ASP A 473 12.42 -7.16 19.55
N GLU A 474 13.40 -6.65 18.81
CA GLU A 474 14.83 -6.86 19.12
C GLU A 474 15.28 -6.18 20.42
N ASP A 475 14.58 -5.14 20.86
CA ASP A 475 14.90 -4.39 22.09
C ASP A 475 14.40 -5.08 23.37
N ASN A 476 13.67 -6.20 23.27
CA ASN A 476 12.95 -6.85 24.37
C ASN A 476 13.82 -7.52 25.47
N ARG A 477 15.11 -7.19 25.59
CA ARG A 477 15.96 -7.75 26.66
C ARG A 477 15.53 -7.33 28.08
N SER A 478 14.74 -6.25 28.24
CA SER A 478 14.42 -5.70 29.55
C SER A 478 13.01 -5.98 30.07
N GLY A 479 12.15 -6.64 29.30
CA GLY A 479 10.74 -6.79 29.68
C GLY A 479 9.97 -5.47 29.55
N GLN A 480 8.79 -5.56 28.94
CA GLN A 480 7.74 -4.54 28.95
C GLN A 480 8.16 -3.11 28.55
N VAL A 481 8.45 -2.91 27.26
CA VAL A 481 8.67 -1.56 26.70
C VAL A 481 7.30 -0.88 26.50
N ASP A 482 7.02 0.18 27.26
CA ASP A 482 5.96 1.14 26.95
C ASP A 482 6.43 1.94 25.74
N ILE A 483 5.80 1.72 24.58
CA ILE A 483 6.21 2.33 23.31
C ILE A 483 5.68 3.76 23.26
N ASP A 484 6.29 4.66 24.03
CA ASP A 484 6.01 6.09 23.92
C ASP A 484 6.87 6.69 22.80
N LEU A 485 6.20 7.09 21.71
CA LEU A 485 6.86 7.79 20.60
C LEU A 485 7.22 9.24 20.97
N VAL A 486 6.78 9.74 22.13
CA VAL A 486 7.16 11.06 22.65
C VAL A 486 8.53 10.96 23.30
N GLY A 487 9.54 11.58 22.69
CA GLY A 487 10.89 11.56 23.22
C GLY A 487 11.95 12.06 22.27
N TYR A 488 13.21 11.75 22.59
CA TYR A 488 14.35 12.08 21.74
C TYR A 488 14.23 11.36 20.40
N SER A 489 14.21 12.12 19.30
CA SER A 489 14.36 11.56 17.95
C SER A 489 15.82 11.49 17.56
N HIS A 490 16.14 10.49 16.75
CA HIS A 490 17.33 10.58 15.93
C HIS A 490 17.07 11.48 14.72
N CYS A 491 18.11 12.22 14.32
CA CYS A 491 18.11 13.00 13.10
C CYS A 491 19.32 12.59 12.26
N LEU A 492 19.15 12.53 10.95
CA LEU A 492 20.16 12.24 9.94
C LEU A 492 19.96 13.24 8.81
N GLN A 493 21.01 14.00 8.50
CA GLN A 493 21.00 14.87 7.33
C GLN A 493 21.41 14.03 6.12
N LEU A 494 20.60 14.09 5.06
CA LEU A 494 20.87 13.41 3.79
C LEU A 494 21.58 14.41 2.88
N ASN A 495 22.77 14.05 2.40
CA ASN A 495 23.68 14.94 1.67
C ASN A 495 23.64 14.71 0.15
N SER A 496 23.05 13.61 -0.30
CA SER A 496 22.97 13.24 -1.71
C SER A 496 21.58 12.73 -2.08
N MET A 497 21.23 12.81 -3.36
CA MET A 497 20.03 12.15 -3.87
C MET A 497 20.08 10.64 -3.70
N ASP A 498 21.28 10.06 -3.68
CA ASP A 498 21.47 8.64 -3.48
C ASP A 498 20.97 8.22 -2.08
N GLU A 499 21.34 8.99 -1.04
CA GLU A 499 20.84 8.80 0.33
C GLU A 499 19.33 9.09 0.43
N VAL A 500 18.84 10.13 -0.25
CA VAL A 500 17.40 10.46 -0.29
C VAL A 500 16.61 9.28 -0.86
N ILE A 501 16.99 8.73 -2.02
CA ILE A 501 16.32 7.60 -2.66
C ILE A 501 16.44 6.34 -1.79
N THR A 502 17.62 6.13 -1.20
CA THR A 502 17.87 5.01 -0.28
C THR A 502 16.83 4.98 0.84
N ILE A 503 16.46 6.13 1.43
CA ILE A 503 15.43 6.17 2.47
C ILE A 503 14.01 6.26 1.91
N MET A 504 13.80 7.00 0.82
CA MET A 504 12.45 7.32 0.33
C MET A 504 11.72 6.07 -0.18
N VAL A 505 12.41 5.13 -0.85
CA VAL A 505 11.80 3.88 -1.34
C VAL A 505 11.22 3.03 -0.20
N PRO A 506 12.00 2.59 0.81
CA PRO A 506 11.45 1.81 1.92
C PRO A 506 10.43 2.61 2.76
N LEU A 507 10.56 3.94 2.86
CA LEU A 507 9.56 4.77 3.55
C LEU A 507 8.21 4.74 2.83
N VAL A 508 8.18 4.86 1.50
CA VAL A 508 6.95 4.74 0.70
C VAL A 508 6.29 3.36 0.89
N MET A 509 7.09 2.30 1.05
CA MET A 509 6.57 0.95 1.30
C MET A 509 5.91 0.79 2.68
N THR A 510 5.99 1.80 3.55
CA THR A 510 5.22 1.87 4.81
C THR A 510 3.86 2.56 4.63
N CYS A 511 3.51 3.02 3.44
CA CYS A 511 2.22 3.66 3.17
C CYS A 511 1.06 2.66 3.33
N PRO A 512 -0.02 2.98 4.08
CA PRO A 512 -1.23 2.18 4.20
C PRO A 512 -1.81 1.66 2.87
N VAL A 513 -1.78 2.47 1.81
CA VAL A 513 -2.28 2.08 0.49
C VAL A 513 -1.40 0.96 -0.09
N PHE A 514 -0.08 1.16 -0.11
CA PHE A 514 0.87 0.13 -0.52
C PHE A 514 0.71 -1.17 0.29
N LEU A 515 0.58 -1.03 1.62
CA LEU A 515 0.47 -2.15 2.53
C LEU A 515 -0.81 -2.94 2.31
N SER A 516 -1.93 -2.24 2.06
CA SER A 516 -3.21 -2.86 1.73
C SER A 516 -3.09 -3.68 0.44
N ASP A 517 -2.59 -3.08 -0.64
CA ASP A 517 -2.45 -3.76 -1.94
C ASP A 517 -1.50 -4.97 -1.85
N PHE A 518 -0.37 -4.82 -1.15
CA PHE A 518 0.61 -5.89 -0.97
C PHE A 518 0.07 -7.02 -0.06
N THR A 519 -0.72 -6.65 0.95
CA THR A 519 -1.36 -7.61 1.86
C THR A 519 -2.48 -8.36 1.15
N SER A 520 -3.33 -7.69 0.36
CA SER A 520 -4.32 -8.33 -0.51
C SER A 520 -3.65 -9.26 -1.50
N PHE A 521 -2.56 -8.84 -2.15
CA PHE A 521 -1.77 -9.71 -3.02
C PHE A 521 -1.33 -11.01 -2.31
N ARG A 522 -0.79 -10.91 -1.09
CA ARG A 522 -0.44 -12.07 -0.27
C ARG A 522 -1.65 -12.96 0.03
N HIS A 523 -2.80 -12.37 0.39
CA HIS A 523 -4.02 -13.11 0.68
C HIS A 523 -4.56 -13.85 -0.55
N VAL A 524 -4.59 -13.23 -1.72
CA VAL A 524 -4.99 -13.88 -2.97
C VAL A 524 -4.10 -15.10 -3.25
N MET A 525 -2.80 -15.02 -2.97
CA MET A 525 -1.90 -16.18 -3.10
C MET A 525 -2.18 -17.26 -2.06
N ALA A 526 -2.45 -16.87 -0.81
CA ALA A 526 -2.81 -17.81 0.25
C ALA A 526 -4.10 -18.57 -0.04
N LEU A 527 -5.11 -17.90 -0.61
CA LEU A 527 -6.42 -18.48 -0.89
C LEU A 527 -6.44 -19.35 -2.14
N THR A 528 -5.50 -19.14 -3.06
CA THR A 528 -5.52 -19.79 -4.38
C THR A 528 -4.39 -20.80 -4.61
N GLY A 529 -3.41 -20.88 -3.70
CA GLY A 529 -2.40 -21.92 -3.71
C GLY A 529 -3.00 -23.32 -3.49
N PHE A 530 -2.79 -24.23 -4.44
CA PHE A 530 -3.21 -25.63 -4.32
C PHE A 530 -2.39 -26.46 -3.32
N ILE A 531 -1.32 -25.88 -2.78
CA ILE A 531 -0.31 -26.57 -1.97
C ILE A 531 -0.55 -26.27 -0.49
N GLN A 532 -0.33 -27.26 0.38
CA GLN A 532 -0.37 -27.16 1.85
C GLN A 532 0.69 -26.20 2.44
N ASP A 533 1.38 -25.42 1.61
CA ASP A 533 2.31 -24.39 2.05
C ASP A 533 1.49 -23.20 2.55
N ASP A 534 1.40 -23.12 3.86
CA ASP A 534 0.73 -22.08 4.60
C ASP A 534 1.39 -20.72 4.33
N VAL A 535 0.85 -19.94 3.38
CA VAL A 535 1.13 -18.50 3.24
C VAL A 535 0.51 -17.76 4.42
N GLN A 536 1.00 -18.06 5.62
CA GLN A 536 0.50 -17.48 6.85
C GLN A 536 1.14 -16.10 7.07
N PRO A 537 0.35 -15.13 7.56
CA PRO A 537 0.90 -13.88 8.04
C PRO A 537 1.83 -14.16 9.24
N LEU A 538 2.91 -13.38 9.34
CA LEU A 538 3.76 -13.45 10.52
C LEU A 538 2.99 -12.98 11.76
N ALA A 539 3.18 -13.69 12.87
CA ALA A 539 2.58 -13.33 14.16
C ALA A 539 2.89 -11.88 14.53
N GLU A 540 1.88 -11.18 15.04
CA GLU A 540 1.98 -9.75 15.29
C GLU A 540 3.07 -9.42 16.32
N GLY A 541 4.10 -8.72 15.86
CA GLY A 541 5.17 -8.21 16.73
C GLY A 541 4.76 -6.92 17.41
N LYS A 542 5.30 -6.62 18.60
CA LYS A 542 5.10 -5.32 19.24
C LYS A 542 6.10 -4.34 18.64
N PHE A 543 5.59 -3.28 18.03
CA PHE A 543 6.43 -2.23 17.50
C PHE A 543 5.71 -0.89 17.51
N GLY A 544 6.51 0.18 17.54
CA GLY A 544 6.08 1.52 17.21
C GLY A 544 7.17 2.22 16.42
N ALA A 545 6.74 3.04 15.46
CA ALA A 545 7.61 3.66 14.50
C ALA A 545 7.18 5.10 14.24
N PHE A 546 8.16 5.98 14.13
CA PHE A 546 8.01 7.32 13.64
C PHE A 546 9.14 7.60 12.67
N PHE A 547 8.80 7.92 11.43
CA PHE A 547 9.75 8.32 10.40
C PHE A 547 9.23 9.57 9.70
N ARG A 548 10.06 10.61 9.64
CA ARG A 548 9.73 11.88 9.01
C ARG A 548 10.89 12.31 8.14
N MET A 549 10.68 12.36 6.84
CA MET A 549 11.62 12.91 5.87
C MET A 549 11.10 14.25 5.38
N TYR A 550 11.88 15.31 5.49
CA TYR A 550 11.47 16.65 5.09
C TYR A 550 12.63 17.47 4.57
N THR A 551 12.34 18.49 3.77
CA THR A 551 13.37 19.40 3.24
C THR A 551 13.43 20.71 4.02
N SER A 552 14.58 21.38 3.98
CA SER A 552 14.77 22.69 4.62
C SER A 552 13.83 23.78 4.06
N GLU A 553 13.52 23.72 2.77
CA GLU A 553 12.54 24.62 2.16
C GLU A 553 11.16 24.43 2.79
N PHE A 554 10.71 23.18 2.92
CA PHE A 554 9.43 22.88 3.56
C PHE A 554 9.41 23.33 5.02
N ALA A 555 10.46 23.05 5.78
CA ALA A 555 10.58 23.46 7.18
C ALA A 555 10.53 24.99 7.37
N SER A 556 10.97 25.76 6.37
CA SER A 556 10.90 27.23 6.39
C SER A 556 9.49 27.78 6.13
N MET A 557 8.64 27.01 5.43
CA MET A 557 7.27 27.39 5.11
C MET A 557 6.35 27.18 6.32
N LYS A 558 6.15 28.23 7.13
CA LYS A 558 5.12 28.20 8.17
C LYS A 558 3.73 28.33 7.54
N ARG A 559 2.98 27.23 7.48
CA ARG A 559 1.54 27.25 7.18
C ARG A 559 0.75 27.08 8.47
N PRO A 560 0.30 28.17 9.12
CA PRO A 560 -0.39 28.07 10.41
C PRO A 560 -1.73 27.33 10.35
N ASP A 561 -2.29 27.17 9.14
CA ASP A 561 -3.63 26.63 8.93
C ASP A 561 -3.69 25.10 8.76
N VAL A 562 -2.54 24.42 8.63
CA VAL A 562 -2.48 22.97 8.40
C VAL A 562 -1.69 22.31 9.52
N LEU A 563 -2.35 21.44 10.29
CA LEU A 563 -1.68 20.61 11.30
C LEU A 563 -1.01 19.42 10.60
N HIS A 564 0.32 19.41 10.58
CA HIS A 564 1.12 18.33 10.01
C HIS A 564 1.15 17.10 10.94
N LEU A 565 1.34 15.90 10.38
CA LEU A 565 1.38 14.67 11.18
C LEU A 565 2.50 14.69 12.23
N SER A 566 3.66 15.21 11.84
CA SER A 566 4.82 15.39 12.71
C SER A 566 4.52 16.33 13.88
N GLU A 567 3.86 17.45 13.60
CA GLU A 567 3.45 18.42 14.62
C GLU A 567 2.39 17.85 15.56
N ALA A 568 1.45 17.07 15.03
CA ALA A 568 0.47 16.36 15.85
C ALA A 568 1.15 15.35 16.79
N LEU A 569 2.17 14.63 16.32
CA LEU A 569 2.95 13.74 17.18
C LEU A 569 3.71 14.50 18.27
N ASP A 570 4.39 15.58 17.93
CA ASP A 570 5.16 16.39 18.90
C ASP A 570 4.28 17.07 19.94
N ARG A 571 3.04 17.43 19.58
CA ARG A 571 2.01 17.91 20.51
C ARG A 571 1.39 16.79 21.37
N GLY A 572 1.80 15.54 21.17
CA GLY A 572 1.38 14.39 21.97
C GLY A 572 0.00 13.84 21.61
N PHE A 573 -0.55 14.15 20.42
CA PHE A 573 -1.88 13.65 20.02
C PHE A 573 -1.94 12.12 19.89
N PHE A 574 -0.80 11.48 19.58
CA PHE A 574 -0.72 10.03 19.36
C PHE A 574 -0.02 9.28 20.50
N SER A 575 0.30 9.96 21.61
CA SER A 575 0.80 9.28 22.79
C SER A 575 -0.39 8.78 23.60
N ARG A 576 -0.37 7.51 24.00
CA ARG A 576 -1.30 6.99 25.00
C ARG A 576 -1.27 7.84 26.26
N ALA A 577 -0.07 8.25 26.67
CA ALA A 577 0.09 9.16 27.79
C ALA A 577 -0.53 10.52 27.49
N GLY A 578 -0.42 11.07 26.28
CA GLY A 578 -1.06 12.33 25.89
C GLY A 578 -2.59 12.28 25.79
N LEU A 579 -3.16 11.16 25.34
CA LEU A 579 -4.61 10.95 25.30
C LEU A 579 -5.22 10.88 26.71
N VAL A 580 -4.50 10.26 27.66
CA VAL A 580 -4.97 10.13 29.05
C VAL A 580 -4.56 11.33 29.91
N ARG A 581 -3.37 11.90 29.70
CA ARG A 581 -2.82 13.05 30.42
C ARG A 581 -3.08 14.30 29.59
N SER A 582 -4.07 15.08 30.00
CA SER A 582 -4.23 16.45 29.51
C SER A 582 -2.93 17.23 29.76
N SER A 583 -2.22 17.60 28.69
CA SER A 583 -0.92 18.30 28.70
C SER A 583 -0.91 19.65 29.44
N HIS A 584 -2.03 20.11 29.99
CA HIS A 584 -2.18 21.40 30.66
C HIS A 584 -2.54 21.32 32.14
N ARG A 585 -2.42 20.16 32.78
CA ARG A 585 -2.82 20.02 34.19
C ARG A 585 -1.64 19.84 35.14
N PRO A 586 -1.65 20.52 36.31
CA PRO A 586 -0.53 20.55 37.25
C PRO A 586 -0.24 19.15 37.84
N PRO A 587 0.99 18.91 38.34
CA PRO A 587 1.48 17.59 38.78
C PRO A 587 0.65 16.88 39.87
N LYS A 588 -0.23 17.59 40.59
CA LYS A 588 -1.18 16.98 41.54
C LYS A 588 -2.27 16.13 40.86
N GLU A 589 -2.50 16.30 39.56
CA GLU A 589 -3.47 15.51 38.79
C GLU A 589 -2.87 14.26 38.12
N GLN A 590 -1.56 14.03 38.27
CA GLN A 590 -0.94 12.82 37.74
C GLN A 590 -1.44 11.55 38.44
N HIS A 591 -1.88 11.67 39.71
CA HIS A 591 -2.55 10.60 40.44
C HIS A 591 -3.96 10.31 39.87
N ASP A 592 -4.66 11.33 39.38
CA ASP A 592 -5.96 11.19 38.73
C ASP A 592 -5.84 10.48 37.36
N ALA A 593 -4.75 10.74 36.62
CA ALA A 593 -4.48 10.02 35.36
C ALA A 593 -4.26 8.51 35.58
N THR A 594 -3.48 8.12 36.60
CA THR A 594 -3.32 6.69 36.96
C THR A 594 -4.64 6.07 37.42
N HIS A 595 -5.46 6.83 38.15
CA HIS A 595 -6.78 6.38 38.57
C HIS A 595 -7.69 6.14 37.36
N ARG A 596 -7.76 7.07 36.40
CA ARG A 596 -8.55 6.91 35.16
C ARG A 596 -8.07 5.76 34.30
N LEU A 597 -6.77 5.52 34.23
CA LEU A 597 -6.21 4.40 33.47
C LEU A 597 -6.60 3.06 34.13
N ASN A 598 -6.62 3.01 35.46
CA ASN A 598 -7.16 1.86 36.20
C ASN A 598 -8.68 1.71 36.04
N GLU A 599 -9.44 2.80 35.97
CA GLU A 599 -10.88 2.73 35.66
C GLU A 599 -11.15 2.25 34.23
N LEU A 600 -10.38 2.72 33.25
CA LEU A 600 -10.44 2.22 31.89
C LEU A 600 -10.10 0.73 31.84
N LYS A 601 -9.07 0.28 32.57
CA LYS A 601 -8.74 -1.14 32.71
C LYS A 601 -9.91 -1.95 33.28
N LYS A 602 -10.55 -1.47 34.34
CA LYS A 602 -11.76 -2.11 34.89
C LYS A 602 -12.91 -2.14 33.87
N LEU A 603 -13.11 -1.05 33.12
CA LEU A 603 -14.12 -0.99 32.06
C LEU A 603 -13.80 -1.98 30.93
N THR A 604 -12.53 -2.14 30.55
CA THR A 604 -12.08 -3.14 29.59
C THR A 604 -12.35 -4.55 30.09
N GLU A 605 -12.04 -4.85 31.36
CA GLU A 605 -12.38 -6.16 31.98
C GLU A 605 -13.90 -6.43 31.93
N TYR A 606 -14.75 -5.41 32.06
CA TYR A 606 -16.20 -5.55 31.86
C TYR A 606 -16.62 -5.73 30.39
N MET A 607 -15.85 -5.18 29.46
CA MET A 607 -16.07 -5.31 28.02
C MET A 607 -15.56 -6.64 27.46
N ASP A 608 -14.66 -7.34 28.17
CA ASP A 608 -14.15 -8.66 27.75
C ASP A 608 -15.26 -9.71 27.59
N GLU A 609 -16.37 -9.55 28.33
CA GLU A 609 -17.57 -10.40 28.21
C GLU A 609 -18.43 -10.06 26.99
N TRP A 610 -18.12 -8.98 26.28
CA TRP A 610 -18.89 -8.51 25.13
C TRP A 610 -18.38 -9.19 23.86
N VAL A 611 -19.31 -9.64 23.04
CA VAL A 611 -19.04 -10.15 21.70
C VAL A 611 -19.49 -9.08 20.73
N VAL A 612 -18.51 -8.38 20.14
CA VAL A 612 -18.76 -7.39 19.07
C VAL A 612 -18.79 -8.15 17.74
N ASP A 613 -19.93 -8.08 17.07
CA ASP A 613 -20.17 -8.59 15.73
C ASP A 613 -20.43 -7.38 14.80
N GLU A 614 -20.26 -7.54 13.48
CA GLU A 614 -20.37 -6.46 12.49
C GLU A 614 -21.72 -5.72 12.57
N THR A 615 -22.77 -6.43 12.99
CA THR A 615 -24.13 -5.90 13.08
C THR A 615 -24.64 -5.72 14.50
N CYS A 616 -23.93 -6.19 15.53
CA CYS A 616 -24.40 -6.10 16.91
C CYS A 616 -23.30 -6.21 17.97
N VAL A 617 -23.50 -5.57 19.12
CA VAL A 617 -22.70 -5.82 20.33
C VAL A 617 -23.51 -6.68 21.28
N THR A 618 -23.12 -7.94 21.44
CA THR A 618 -23.78 -8.90 22.33
C THR A 618 -23.14 -8.82 23.72
N VAL A 619 -23.90 -8.31 24.69
CA VAL A 619 -23.46 -8.24 26.08
C VAL A 619 -24.00 -9.45 26.85
N SER A 620 -23.11 -10.31 27.33
CA SER A 620 -23.43 -11.45 28.18
C SER A 620 -24.04 -10.95 29.50
N CYS A 621 -25.30 -11.30 29.77
CA CYS A 621 -25.90 -11.05 31.10
C CYS A 621 -26.61 -12.32 31.56
N PRO A 622 -25.87 -13.37 31.92
CA PRO A 622 -26.44 -14.68 32.23
C PRO A 622 -27.47 -14.59 33.36
N GLY A 623 -27.18 -13.83 34.42
CA GLY A 623 -28.11 -13.67 35.56
C GLY A 623 -29.45 -13.04 35.18
N TYR A 624 -29.45 -12.03 34.31
CA TYR A 624 -30.68 -11.39 33.84
C TYR A 624 -31.51 -12.34 32.95
N VAL A 625 -30.84 -13.01 32.01
CA VAL A 625 -31.50 -13.94 31.09
C VAL A 625 -32.09 -15.11 31.86
N TRP A 626 -31.32 -15.70 32.79
CA TRP A 626 -31.82 -16.74 33.69
C TRP A 626 -32.98 -16.26 34.54
N GLY A 627 -32.96 -15.04 35.07
CA GLY A 627 -34.08 -14.50 35.85
C GLY A 627 -35.38 -14.37 35.03
N VAL A 628 -35.29 -13.87 33.79
CA VAL A 628 -36.45 -13.76 32.89
C VAL A 628 -36.97 -15.14 32.48
N ILE A 629 -36.08 -16.06 32.10
CA ILE A 629 -36.45 -17.44 31.73
C ILE A 629 -37.07 -18.16 32.93
N PHE A 630 -36.45 -18.09 34.10
CA PHE A 630 -36.96 -18.72 35.33
C PHE A 630 -38.37 -18.22 35.65
N THR A 631 -38.59 -16.90 35.58
CA THR A 631 -39.92 -16.31 35.79
C THR A 631 -40.92 -16.85 34.77
N ALA A 632 -40.59 -16.86 33.48
CA ALA A 632 -41.46 -17.41 32.43
C ALA A 632 -41.76 -18.90 32.63
N VAL A 633 -40.77 -19.70 33.04
CA VAL A 633 -40.93 -21.12 33.36
C VAL A 633 -41.86 -21.33 34.56
N VAL A 634 -41.75 -20.51 35.62
CA VAL A 634 -42.66 -20.57 36.77
C VAL A 634 -44.11 -20.31 36.35
N PHE A 635 -44.35 -19.34 35.47
CA PHE A 635 -45.70 -19.07 34.94
C PHE A 635 -46.22 -20.20 34.04
N ALA A 636 -45.39 -20.71 33.13
CA ALA A 636 -45.79 -21.80 32.23
C ALA A 636 -46.04 -23.12 32.98
N ALA A 637 -45.13 -23.51 33.88
CA ALA A 637 -45.26 -24.68 34.72
C ALA A 637 -46.41 -24.55 35.73
N GLY A 638 -46.63 -23.36 36.30
CA GLY A 638 -47.78 -23.06 37.13
C GLY A 638 -49.10 -23.21 36.38
N GLY A 639 -49.15 -22.76 35.12
CA GLY A 639 -50.33 -22.94 34.26
C GLY A 639 -50.64 -24.40 33.96
N LEU A 640 -49.61 -25.21 33.67
CA LEU A 640 -49.77 -26.65 33.53
C LEU A 640 -50.19 -27.30 34.85
N GLY A 641 -49.58 -26.92 35.96
CA GLY A 641 -49.89 -27.43 37.29
C GLY A 641 -51.36 -27.21 37.67
N ILE A 642 -51.91 -26.02 37.41
CA ILE A 642 -53.33 -25.73 37.63
C ILE A 642 -54.21 -26.56 36.68
N GLY A 643 -53.81 -26.66 35.40
CA GLY A 643 -54.54 -27.47 34.41
C GLY A 643 -54.64 -28.95 34.76
N PHE A 644 -53.60 -29.52 35.40
CA PHE A 644 -53.57 -30.93 35.80
C PHE A 644 -54.10 -31.19 37.22
N SER A 645 -53.97 -30.23 38.12
CA SER A 645 -54.29 -30.44 39.55
C SER A 645 -55.74 -30.10 39.90
N VAL A 646 -56.39 -29.22 39.12
CA VAL A 646 -57.81 -28.86 39.32
C VAL A 646 -58.68 -29.87 38.56
N GLY A 647 -58.84 -31.06 39.16
CA GLY A 647 -59.66 -32.14 38.59
C GLY A 647 -61.17 -31.88 38.67
N GLU A 648 -61.63 -31.00 39.56
CA GLU A 648 -63.02 -30.59 39.66
C GLU A 648 -63.22 -29.26 38.93
N ARG A 649 -64.12 -29.27 37.93
CA ARG A 649 -64.47 -28.08 37.13
C ARG A 649 -64.92 -26.96 38.05
N ILE A 650 -64.13 -25.89 38.13
CA ILE A 650 -64.57 -24.63 38.71
C ILE A 650 -65.75 -24.15 37.85
N ASN A 651 -66.94 -24.04 38.46
CA ASN A 651 -68.15 -23.68 37.74
C ASN A 651 -67.96 -22.33 37.02
N GLY A 652 -67.95 -22.37 35.68
CA GLY A 652 -67.86 -21.21 34.80
C GLY A 652 -66.48 -20.89 34.21
N VAL A 653 -65.42 -21.63 34.55
CA VAL A 653 -64.07 -21.40 33.98
C VAL A 653 -63.44 -22.70 33.52
N ASP A 654 -63.04 -22.76 32.24
CA ASP A 654 -62.29 -23.89 31.70
C ASP A 654 -60.82 -23.80 32.13
N PRO A 655 -60.29 -24.80 32.87
CA PRO A 655 -58.88 -24.82 33.30
C PRO A 655 -57.89 -24.73 32.14
N SER A 656 -58.27 -25.20 30.95
CA SER A 656 -57.43 -25.14 29.75
C SER A 656 -57.24 -23.70 29.23
N ASN A 657 -58.26 -22.85 29.37
CA ASN A 657 -58.17 -21.44 29.03
C ASN A 657 -57.25 -20.70 29.99
N LEU A 658 -57.29 -21.02 31.29
CA LEU A 658 -56.39 -20.42 32.29
C LEU A 658 -54.92 -20.77 32.01
N ALA A 659 -54.64 -22.03 31.66
CA ALA A 659 -53.30 -22.45 31.25
C ALA A 659 -52.84 -21.63 30.03
N THR A 660 -53.69 -21.48 29.01
CA THR A 660 -53.39 -20.68 27.81
C THR A 660 -53.06 -19.23 28.14
N TYR A 661 -53.82 -18.58 29.04
CA TYR A 661 -53.51 -17.22 29.49
C TYR A 661 -52.16 -17.13 30.20
N LEU A 662 -51.80 -18.11 31.04
CA LEU A 662 -50.50 -18.13 31.73
C LEU A 662 -49.32 -18.34 30.78
N TRP A 663 -49.50 -19.13 29.72
CA TRP A 663 -48.52 -19.27 28.64
C TRP A 663 -48.33 -17.96 27.86
N VAL A 664 -49.42 -17.24 27.55
CA VAL A 664 -49.36 -15.91 26.92
C VAL A 664 -48.64 -14.91 27.82
N VAL A 665 -48.91 -14.92 29.12
CA VAL A 665 -48.21 -14.07 30.10
C VAL A 665 -46.72 -14.41 30.16
N ALA A 666 -46.35 -15.69 30.16
CA ALA A 666 -44.95 -16.11 30.13
C ALA A 666 -44.22 -15.59 28.87
N ALA A 667 -44.83 -15.72 27.69
CA ALA A 667 -44.28 -15.17 26.44
C ALA A 667 -44.17 -13.64 26.49
N PHE A 668 -45.17 -12.95 27.06
CA PHE A 668 -45.15 -11.51 27.25
C PHE A 668 -44.02 -11.05 28.19
N ILE A 669 -43.77 -11.78 29.29
CA ILE A 669 -42.66 -11.50 30.22
C ILE A 669 -41.31 -11.59 29.49
N VAL A 670 -41.12 -12.59 28.63
CA VAL A 670 -39.88 -12.71 27.84
C VAL A 670 -39.73 -11.54 26.86
N LEU A 671 -40.81 -11.14 26.18
CA LEU A 671 -40.81 -9.99 25.26
C LEU A 671 -40.53 -8.67 25.98
N VAL A 672 -41.17 -8.43 27.13
CA VAL A 672 -40.94 -7.24 27.96
C VAL A 672 -39.54 -7.23 28.55
N GLY A 673 -39.04 -8.38 29.02
CA GLY A 673 -37.66 -8.50 29.49
C GLY A 673 -36.66 -8.13 28.38
N LYS A 674 -36.89 -8.63 27.16
CA LYS A 674 -36.07 -8.25 25.99
C LYS A 674 -36.16 -6.75 25.71
N SER A 675 -37.36 -6.15 25.70
CA SER A 675 -37.55 -4.74 25.36
C SER A 675 -37.00 -3.78 26.43
N MET A 676 -37.19 -4.08 27.71
CA MET A 676 -36.68 -3.30 28.84
C MET A 676 -35.16 -3.24 28.83
N LYS A 677 -34.48 -4.37 28.58
CA LYS A 677 -33.02 -4.39 28.52
C LYS A 677 -32.48 -3.57 27.35
N VAL A 678 -33.12 -3.65 26.18
CA VAL A 678 -32.76 -2.82 25.01
C VAL A 678 -32.96 -1.33 25.32
N ALA A 679 -34.07 -0.96 25.97
CA ALA A 679 -34.35 0.42 26.35
C ALA A 679 -33.36 0.95 27.41
N PHE A 680 -33.07 0.16 28.44
CA PHE A 680 -32.12 0.52 29.49
C PHE A 680 -30.70 0.68 28.95
N ASN A 681 -30.26 -0.23 28.08
CA ASN A 681 -28.96 -0.13 27.43
C ASN A 681 -28.90 1.12 26.52
N ARG A 682 -29.92 1.38 25.69
CA ARG A 682 -29.99 2.62 24.90
C ARG A 682 -29.87 3.87 25.78
N MET A 683 -30.48 3.87 26.96
CA MET A 683 -30.43 5.02 27.89
C MET A 683 -29.06 5.18 28.56
N LYS A 684 -28.39 4.08 28.93
CA LYS A 684 -27.01 4.11 29.44
C LYS A 684 -26.02 4.60 28.38
N TYR A 685 -26.10 4.07 27.16
CA TYR A 685 -25.24 4.51 26.06
C TYR A 685 -25.50 5.97 25.68
N ALA A 686 -26.76 6.41 25.65
CA ALA A 686 -27.08 7.83 25.43
C ALA A 686 -26.45 8.72 26.51
N LYS A 687 -26.39 8.29 27.78
CA LYS A 687 -25.70 9.05 28.85
C LYS A 687 -24.18 9.03 28.71
N GLN A 688 -23.58 7.93 28.27
CA GLN A 688 -22.13 7.84 28.03
C GLN A 688 -21.67 8.60 26.77
N SER A 689 -22.50 8.69 25.74
CA SER A 689 -22.22 9.51 24.54
C SER A 689 -22.34 11.03 24.80
N TYR A 690 -22.93 11.45 25.93
CA TYR A 690 -22.88 12.84 26.41
C TYR A 690 -21.55 13.11 27.15
N VAL A 691 -20.42 12.95 26.47
CA VAL A 691 -19.19 13.65 26.83
C VAL A 691 -19.40 15.12 26.44
N PRO A 692 -19.19 16.10 27.33
CA PRO A 692 -19.49 17.49 27.01
C PRO A 692 -18.65 17.92 25.80
N LYS A 693 -19.32 18.46 24.78
CA LYS A 693 -18.68 19.22 23.69
C LYS A 693 -17.67 20.19 24.32
N VAL A 694 -16.39 19.92 24.17
CA VAL A 694 -15.32 20.88 24.37
C VAL A 694 -15.39 21.84 23.18
N SER A 695 -16.36 22.76 23.24
CA SER A 695 -16.47 23.90 22.33
C SER A 695 -16.47 25.15 23.18
N ARG A 696 -15.31 25.53 23.71
CA ARG A 696 -15.11 26.85 24.33
C ARG A 696 -13.63 27.19 24.55
N VAL A 697 -12.83 27.20 23.49
CA VAL A 697 -11.66 28.09 23.37
C VAL A 697 -11.52 28.47 21.90
N PHE A 698 -12.37 29.37 21.39
CA PHE A 698 -11.98 30.29 20.32
C PHE A 698 -12.73 31.59 20.54
N GLY A 699 -11.95 32.67 20.53
CA GLY A 699 -12.33 33.99 20.99
C GLY A 699 -13.35 34.71 20.11
N SER A 700 -13.91 35.72 20.74
CA SER A 700 -14.87 36.70 20.28
C SER A 700 -14.50 37.42 18.98
N GLY A 701 -15.45 37.46 18.04
CA GLY A 701 -15.63 38.51 17.04
C GLY A 701 -17.10 38.93 17.02
N ILE A 702 -17.37 40.10 17.59
CA ILE A 702 -18.70 40.73 17.70
C ILE A 702 -19.13 41.26 16.33
N ILE A 703 -20.32 40.88 15.82
CA ILE A 703 -21.37 41.78 15.26
C ILE A 703 -22.76 41.12 15.43
N ARG A 704 -23.67 41.87 16.07
CA ARG A 704 -25.13 41.66 16.22
C ARG A 704 -25.85 41.83 14.87
N ASP A 705 -26.90 41.06 14.54
CA ASP A 705 -28.30 41.27 14.97
C ASP A 705 -29.31 40.26 14.38
N ARG A 706 -30.34 40.00 15.22
CA ARG A 706 -31.74 39.47 15.10
C ARG A 706 -32.27 38.92 13.75
N HIS A 707 -33.18 37.92 13.66
CA HIS A 707 -34.43 37.66 14.41
C HIS A 707 -34.89 36.17 14.32
N ALA A 708 -35.64 35.76 15.35
CA ALA A 708 -36.48 34.59 15.64
C ALA A 708 -36.98 33.59 14.54
N SER A 709 -37.05 32.29 14.88
CA SER A 709 -38.32 31.60 15.23
C SER A 709 -38.19 30.06 15.30
N SER A 710 -38.59 29.52 16.46
CA SER A 710 -39.23 28.22 16.72
C SER A 710 -39.63 27.34 15.52
N ARG A 711 -39.19 26.06 15.54
CA ARG A 711 -40.09 24.87 15.53
C ARG A 711 -39.30 23.56 15.71
N ALA A 712 -39.63 22.83 16.76
CA ALA A 712 -39.33 21.42 16.89
C ALA A 712 -40.22 20.61 15.94
N ARG A 713 -39.62 19.76 15.10
CA ARG A 713 -40.27 18.59 14.51
C ARG A 713 -39.28 17.43 14.46
N THR A 714 -39.76 16.33 15.01
CA THR A 714 -39.38 14.94 14.77
C THR A 714 -38.94 14.66 13.33
N TRP A 715 -37.82 13.98 13.17
CA TRP A 715 -37.44 13.30 11.94
C TRP A 715 -37.07 11.85 12.24
N SER A 716 -37.87 10.95 11.66
CA SER A 716 -37.49 9.60 11.28
C SER A 716 -37.08 9.66 9.80
N VAL A 717 -35.88 9.19 9.45
CA VAL A 717 -35.51 8.85 8.05
C VAL A 717 -34.58 7.63 8.03
N PRO A 718 -34.83 6.66 7.14
CA PRO A 718 -34.02 5.46 6.92
C PRO A 718 -32.70 5.77 6.19
N ILE A 719 -31.69 4.93 6.41
CA ILE A 719 -30.42 4.97 5.68
C ILE A 719 -30.56 4.09 4.43
N TRP A 720 -30.52 4.70 3.26
CA TRP A 720 -30.16 4.08 1.97
C TRP A 720 -28.91 4.80 1.45
N PRO A 721 -27.97 4.11 0.79
CA PRO A 721 -26.76 4.72 0.28
C PRO A 721 -27.06 5.49 -1.02
N ALA A 722 -26.69 6.77 -1.05
CA ALA A 722 -26.69 7.57 -2.28
C ALA A 722 -25.28 7.49 -2.90
N HIS A 723 -25.20 6.92 -4.10
CA HIS A 723 -24.04 7.04 -4.99
C HIS A 723 -23.90 8.49 -5.47
N LEU A 724 -22.70 9.05 -5.31
CA LEU A 724 -22.30 10.33 -5.90
C LEU A 724 -21.66 10.05 -7.27
N SER A 725 -22.44 10.28 -8.33
CA SER A 725 -21.93 10.37 -9.70
C SER A 725 -21.41 11.79 -9.94
N VAL A 726 -20.14 11.92 -10.33
CA VAL A 726 -19.54 13.17 -10.78
C VAL A 726 -19.82 13.30 -12.28
N ASP A 727 -20.79 14.16 -12.63
CA ASP A 727 -21.02 14.58 -14.01
C ASP A 727 -20.03 15.68 -14.41
N VAL A 728 -19.25 15.40 -15.45
CA VAL A 728 -18.32 16.34 -16.09
C VAL A 728 -18.99 16.91 -17.34
N GLY A 729 -19.23 18.23 -17.33
CA GLY A 729 -19.02 19.08 -18.50
C GLY A 729 -20.25 19.51 -19.33
N SER A 730 -20.48 20.83 -19.35
CA SER A 730 -20.75 21.54 -20.60
C SER A 730 -20.27 23.00 -20.55
N PRO A 731 -19.84 23.57 -21.70
CA PRO A 731 -18.97 24.75 -21.73
C PRO A 731 -19.74 26.07 -21.76
N ALA A 732 -19.18 27.08 -21.10
CA ALA A 732 -19.60 28.47 -21.19
C ALA A 732 -19.02 29.15 -22.45
N THR A 733 -19.88 29.89 -23.14
CA THR A 733 -19.58 30.83 -24.23
C THR A 733 -18.88 32.10 -23.71
N PRO A 734 -17.96 32.73 -24.47
CA PRO A 734 -17.35 33.99 -24.06
C PRO A 734 -18.15 35.20 -24.54
N ILE A 735 -18.40 36.14 -23.63
CA ILE A 735 -18.87 37.50 -23.93
C ILE A 735 -17.65 38.41 -24.09
N ALA A 736 -17.60 39.11 -25.22
CA ALA A 736 -16.63 40.12 -25.55
C ALA A 736 -16.86 41.41 -24.75
N ALA A 737 -15.77 42.03 -24.27
CA ALA A 737 -15.78 43.43 -23.83
C ALA A 737 -14.48 44.13 -24.23
N ALA A 738 -14.63 45.23 -24.95
CA ALA A 738 -13.58 46.11 -25.47
C ALA A 738 -12.91 46.94 -24.36
N PRO A 739 -11.65 47.39 -24.54
CA PRO A 739 -11.02 48.33 -23.61
C PRO A 739 -11.29 49.79 -24.00
N LYS A 740 -11.59 50.61 -22.99
CA LYS A 740 -11.63 52.09 -23.05
C LYS A 740 -10.26 52.67 -22.67
N VAL A 741 -9.82 53.62 -23.49
CA VAL A 741 -8.72 54.57 -23.28
C VAL A 741 -9.12 55.62 -22.22
N PRO A 742 -8.17 56.14 -21.41
CA PRO A 742 -7.75 57.55 -21.53
C PRO A 742 -6.20 57.70 -21.42
N SER A 743 -5.53 58.41 -22.35
CA SER A 743 -5.08 59.81 -22.23
C SER A 743 -4.64 60.20 -20.81
N GLY A 744 -3.42 60.63 -20.49
CA GLY A 744 -2.28 61.16 -21.21
C GLY A 744 -1.53 62.08 -20.24
N ARG A 745 -0.19 62.12 -20.28
CA ARG A 745 0.63 63.28 -19.87
C ARG A 745 2.13 63.06 -20.15
N GLU A 746 2.55 63.78 -21.18
CA GLU A 746 3.81 64.47 -21.48
C GLU A 746 5.06 64.46 -20.57
N LEU A 747 6.20 64.45 -21.30
CA LEU A 747 7.51 65.14 -21.10
C LEU A 747 8.41 64.61 -19.97
N THR A 748 9.70 64.27 -20.15
CA THR A 748 10.85 64.85 -20.90
C THR A 748 11.93 63.76 -21.10
N GLU A 749 12.50 63.50 -22.28
CA GLU A 749 13.60 64.17 -23.02
C GLU A 749 15.05 63.83 -22.55
N LEU A 750 15.91 63.54 -23.56
CA LEU A 750 17.38 63.26 -23.60
C LEU A 750 17.86 61.87 -23.09
N ASN A 751 18.72 61.09 -23.77
CA ASN A 751 19.65 61.39 -24.86
C ASN A 751 20.08 60.11 -25.66
N ARG A 752 20.47 60.35 -26.92
CA ARG A 752 21.20 59.52 -27.92
C ARG A 752 22.18 58.46 -27.36
N THR A 753 22.46 57.32 -28.00
CA THR A 753 22.88 57.15 -29.40
C THR A 753 22.52 55.78 -30.02
N SER A 754 22.16 55.87 -31.30
CA SER A 754 22.00 54.84 -32.32
C SER A 754 23.28 54.11 -32.74
N HIS A 755 23.18 52.82 -33.05
CA HIS A 755 23.61 52.31 -34.36
C HIS A 755 22.67 51.20 -34.85
N GLN A 756 22.14 51.44 -36.04
CA GLN A 756 21.28 50.59 -36.85
C GLN A 756 22.09 49.44 -37.48
N VAL A 757 21.49 48.25 -37.60
CA VAL A 757 21.45 47.48 -38.87
C VAL A 757 20.12 46.72 -38.98
N ALA A 758 19.35 47.12 -40.00
CA ALA A 758 18.40 46.40 -40.87
C ALA A 758 17.48 45.25 -40.33
N THR A 759 16.18 45.56 -40.39
CA THR A 759 14.97 44.74 -40.62
C THR A 759 14.98 43.94 -41.96
N PRO A 760 13.99 43.09 -42.32
CA PRO A 760 12.66 42.86 -41.70
C PRO A 760 12.23 41.41 -41.47
N LEU A 761 11.43 41.27 -40.40
CA LEU A 761 10.56 40.16 -40.05
C LEU A 761 9.27 40.24 -40.88
N ALA A 762 9.07 39.32 -41.83
CA ALA A 762 7.77 38.97 -42.41
C ALA A 762 7.94 37.74 -43.31
N TYR A 763 7.47 36.56 -42.87
CA TYR A 763 6.76 35.57 -43.71
C TYR A 763 6.38 34.34 -42.87
N ALA A 764 5.22 33.76 -43.23
CA ALA A 764 4.73 32.43 -42.88
C ALA A 764 3.89 32.23 -41.59
N THR A 765 2.78 32.96 -41.49
CA THR A 765 1.52 32.42 -40.95
C THR A 765 0.69 31.88 -42.12
N ARG A 766 0.87 30.60 -42.47
CA ARG A 766 -0.01 29.82 -43.37
C ARG A 766 0.46 28.37 -43.36
N ASN A 767 -0.23 27.52 -42.61
CA ASN A 767 -0.42 26.08 -42.86
C ASN A 767 -1.07 25.44 -41.63
N LEU A 768 -2.42 25.42 -41.58
CA LEU A 768 -3.24 24.43 -40.86
C LEU A 768 -4.74 24.77 -40.98
N ILE A 769 -5.24 24.95 -42.21
CA ILE A 769 -6.68 24.86 -42.54
C ILE A 769 -6.81 24.23 -43.92
N THR A 770 -6.60 22.91 -44.02
CA THR A 770 -7.03 22.06 -45.14
C THR A 770 -6.85 20.58 -44.78
N SER A 771 -7.75 20.02 -43.97
CA SER A 771 -8.18 18.61 -44.10
C SER A 771 -9.30 18.30 -43.09
N MET A 772 -10.47 18.91 -43.28
CA MET A 772 -11.75 18.41 -42.75
C MET A 772 -12.88 19.07 -43.55
N ARG A 773 -13.05 18.60 -44.78
CA ARG A 773 -14.24 18.79 -45.62
C ARG A 773 -14.15 17.78 -46.75
N ASN A 774 -14.73 16.60 -46.53
CA ASN A 774 -15.36 15.75 -47.54
C ASN A 774 -15.85 14.47 -46.84
N CYS A 775 -17.18 14.33 -46.77
CA CYS A 775 -17.98 13.10 -46.73
C CYS A 775 -19.27 13.33 -45.93
N THR A 776 -20.22 14.04 -46.53
CA THR A 776 -21.65 13.96 -46.19
C THR A 776 -22.43 14.33 -47.44
N SER A 777 -22.97 13.34 -48.15
CA SER A 777 -24.16 13.44 -49.01
C SER A 777 -24.42 12.11 -49.73
N GLN A 778 -25.69 11.69 -49.73
CA GLN A 778 -26.33 10.53 -50.40
C GLN A 778 -26.23 9.20 -49.63
N HIS A 779 -27.31 8.50 -49.24
CA HIS A 779 -28.69 8.46 -49.72
C HIS A 779 -29.68 8.18 -48.55
N ALA A 780 -30.86 8.78 -48.62
CA ALA A 780 -32.02 8.47 -47.79
C ALA A 780 -32.88 7.38 -48.45
N GLN A 781 -33.46 6.46 -47.64
CA GLN A 781 -34.80 5.90 -47.82
C GLN A 781 -35.29 5.18 -46.52
N GLN A 782 -36.57 5.40 -46.22
CA GLN A 782 -37.43 5.14 -45.03
C GLN A 782 -37.57 3.66 -44.55
N PRO A 783 -38.40 3.32 -43.51
CA PRO A 783 -39.16 4.10 -42.50
C PRO A 783 -38.95 3.64 -41.02
N PRO A 784 -39.52 4.32 -40.00
CA PRO A 784 -39.46 3.88 -38.61
C PRO A 784 -40.65 2.99 -38.23
N SER A 785 -40.36 1.84 -37.61
CA SER A 785 -41.33 0.96 -36.96
C SER A 785 -41.49 1.33 -35.48
N ILE A 786 -42.74 1.54 -35.10
CA ILE A 786 -43.28 1.69 -33.75
C ILE A 786 -43.36 0.31 -33.09
N LEU A 787 -42.92 0.14 -31.83
CA LEU A 787 -43.48 -0.76 -30.79
C LEU A 787 -42.62 -0.63 -29.50
N ARG A 788 -43.09 0.04 -28.43
CA ARG A 788 -43.94 -0.46 -27.33
C ARG A 788 -43.13 -1.28 -26.28
N CYS A 789 -42.62 -0.62 -25.25
CA CYS A 789 -42.20 -1.27 -24.00
C CYS A 789 -43.42 -1.44 -23.08
N GLN A 790 -43.75 -2.68 -22.75
CA GLN A 790 -44.66 -3.06 -21.67
C GLN A 790 -43.90 -3.05 -20.34
N MET A 791 -44.50 -2.44 -19.32
CA MET A 791 -44.21 -2.69 -17.90
C MET A 791 -45.09 -3.84 -17.38
N HIS A 792 -44.49 -4.65 -16.50
CA HIS A 792 -45.03 -5.37 -15.32
C HIS A 792 -44.64 -6.85 -15.25
N PRO A 793 -44.62 -7.46 -14.03
CA PRO A 793 -44.84 -6.89 -12.69
C PRO A 793 -43.56 -6.60 -11.92
#